data_AF-A0A7W1SXX8-F1
#
_entry.id   AF-A0A7W1SXX8-F1
#
_cell.length_a   1.000
_cell.length_b   1.000
_cell.length_c   1.000
_cell.angle_alpha   90.00
_cell.angle_beta   90.00
_cell.angle_gamma   90.00
#
_symmetry.space_group_name_H-M   'P 1'
#
loop_
_entity.id
_entity.type
_entity.pdbx_description
1 polymer ?
#
loop_
_entity_poly.entity_id
_entity_poly.type
_entity_poly.pdbx_seq_one_letter_code
_entity_poly.pdbx_strand_id
1 'polypeptide(L)'
;MKFGIVTIARVATAVFLTVGVCATAQQFTEAPRYDSTSNVQGVVAGDFNRDGKPDVAFAACCYTLTIKLGNGDGTFTTSQQIDASEATAIASGDWNEDGIADLALTTSFPSSVYILLGKGDGTFTLANTYSLTDQPFGIAAGDVNGDGVADLAIAYEPQFTTGGVDVLLGVGGGAFQPAVPYLVPGYAFSVAVADLNGDGRADVVASEYTVAGNFEVFLANADGTLQAPMAYAGPINQRSVLVADFNHDGIPDLAGAGDFTNVAVLIGKGDGTFQNAVFYESGGALGALSVADVNADGSPDLLAANDASVGVLLGKPDGTFQKASLFGVGPDASALAAADFNLDGHLDVVSTDFNDPRFSVLIGDGSGNFVARREYQTALPGQYPSITSMVAARLNTSGKELALVLADHEEDQLIVFHGNKAGIFQGPQDFATDRNPHSVALGDFNRDGNVDAVTANDGANSISVLLGTGKGGFRTHVDYSTAREPEVVLTSDVNRDGKTDVITGNINSISVLLNSGSGFSSHVDTPLAADLLAMGLGDFNRDGNVDVVVVDQTSTVNVLLGNGDGTFTAGQAFYGGKQAEAIAVGDVNSDGKLDLAVGHTQGSSVTIWQGNGDGTFTKGAGLSAGNNPTQLFIADFTGDGKMDVISLAGSSQGGFIDFASVYLFPGNGKGTFQPGQLYDSSGSTAAVVGDFNNDGLLDIATSGLDDYNTPVAAVLLNTGVK
;
A
#
# COMPACT_ATOMS: atom_id res chain seq x y z
N MET A 1 36.07 -31.38 33.73
CA MET A 1 36.45 -29.95 33.64
C MET A 1 35.15 -29.21 33.30
N LYS A 2 34.65 -28.31 34.16
CA LYS A 2 34.87 -26.84 34.08
C LYS A 2 34.55 -26.29 32.68
N PHE A 3 33.56 -25.41 32.44
CA PHE A 3 32.39 -24.86 33.18
C PHE A 3 31.30 -24.58 32.09
N GLY A 4 30.01 -24.29 32.32
CA GLY A 4 29.15 -24.15 33.51
C GLY A 4 27.94 -23.23 33.19
N ILE A 5 26.95 -23.15 34.10
CA ILE A 5 25.88 -22.11 34.19
C ILE A 5 24.62 -22.24 33.28
N VAL A 6 23.45 -22.26 33.95
CA VAL A 6 22.05 -21.87 33.59
C VAL A 6 21.23 -22.64 32.51
N THR A 7 20.35 -23.52 33.02
CA THR A 7 18.86 -23.49 33.03
C THR A 7 18.00 -22.98 31.83
N ILE A 8 16.78 -23.57 31.74
CA ILE A 8 15.55 -23.17 31.00
C ILE A 8 15.39 -23.70 29.56
N ALA A 9 15.03 -25.00 29.50
CA ALA A 9 13.72 -25.53 29.05
C ALA A 9 13.13 -25.30 27.62
N ARG A 10 12.17 -26.18 27.32
CA ARG A 10 11.01 -26.08 26.39
C ARG A 10 11.21 -26.21 24.85
N VAL A 11 10.45 -27.19 24.32
CA VAL A 11 9.50 -27.08 23.17
C VAL A 11 10.04 -27.24 21.73
N ALA A 12 9.10 -27.57 20.83
CA ALA A 12 9.10 -27.61 19.36
C ALA A 12 9.69 -28.84 18.60
N THR A 13 8.79 -29.52 17.86
CA THR A 13 8.70 -29.72 16.38
C THR A 13 9.91 -29.39 15.47
N ALA A 14 10.04 -29.89 14.22
CA ALA A 14 9.17 -30.75 13.37
C ALA A 14 9.96 -31.93 12.71
N VAL A 15 9.78 -32.43 11.46
CA VAL A 15 9.50 -31.83 10.12
C VAL A 15 8.76 -32.81 9.16
N PHE A 16 8.08 -32.23 8.16
CA PHE A 16 7.27 -32.70 7.02
C PHE A 16 7.84 -33.78 6.06
N LEU A 17 7.07 -34.18 5.02
CA LEU A 17 7.52 -34.29 3.61
C LEU A 17 6.41 -34.52 2.52
N THR A 18 6.33 -33.62 1.49
CA THR A 18 6.21 -33.88 0.00
C THR A 18 5.06 -34.68 -0.67
N VAL A 19 4.67 -34.52 -1.97
CA VAL A 19 4.84 -33.49 -3.07
C VAL A 19 3.66 -33.61 -4.08
N GLY A 20 3.32 -32.51 -4.80
CA GLY A 20 3.52 -32.43 -6.27
C GLY A 20 2.36 -32.53 -7.28
N VAL A 21 2.21 -31.48 -8.09
CA VAL A 21 1.83 -31.52 -9.53
C VAL A 21 3.04 -30.96 -10.33
N CYS A 22 2.97 -30.85 -11.67
CA CYS A 22 4.01 -30.22 -12.49
C CYS A 22 3.47 -29.84 -13.88
N ALA A 23 3.44 -28.54 -14.17
CA ALA A 23 3.25 -27.90 -15.46
C ALA A 23 4.42 -26.92 -15.67
N THR A 24 4.18 -25.64 -15.98
CA THR A 24 5.21 -24.59 -15.94
C THR A 24 5.46 -24.16 -14.49
N ALA A 25 6.06 -23.00 -14.29
CA ALA A 25 5.36 -22.04 -13.46
C ALA A 25 4.96 -20.89 -14.44
N GLN A 26 3.65 -20.70 -14.67
CA GLN A 26 2.97 -19.71 -15.53
C GLN A 26 1.81 -18.99 -14.78
N GLN A 27 1.81 -18.71 -13.49
CA GLN A 27 2.50 -19.29 -12.31
C GLN A 27 1.47 -19.34 -11.17
N PHE A 28 0.21 -19.49 -11.55
CA PHE A 28 -0.87 -18.79 -10.89
C PHE A 28 -2.22 -19.26 -11.39
N THR A 29 -3.33 -19.00 -10.67
CA THR A 29 -4.52 -19.89 -10.57
C THR A 29 -5.88 -19.32 -10.09
N GLU A 30 -7.09 -19.88 -10.47
CA GLU A 30 -8.48 -19.29 -10.82
C GLU A 30 -9.54 -18.96 -9.66
N ALA A 31 -10.50 -17.97 -9.71
CA ALA A 31 -11.09 -17.10 -8.57
C ALA A 31 -12.38 -17.25 -7.71
N PRO A 32 -12.29 -17.61 -6.42
CA PRO A 32 -13.32 -17.42 -5.37
C PRO A 32 -13.90 -16.04 -4.98
N ARG A 33 -15.20 -15.79 -5.20
CA ARG A 33 -15.66 -14.43 -5.53
C ARG A 33 -16.72 -13.62 -4.66
N TYR A 34 -16.45 -12.84 -3.58
CA TYR A 34 -17.51 -12.14 -2.75
C TYR A 34 -18.16 -10.80 -3.25
N ASP A 35 -19.45 -10.81 -3.61
CA ASP A 35 -20.36 -9.65 -3.86
C ASP A 35 -20.35 -8.43 -2.89
N SER A 36 -19.49 -7.40 -3.09
CA SER A 36 -19.63 -6.04 -2.48
C SER A 36 -20.77 -5.25 -3.11
N THR A 37 -21.00 -3.97 -2.70
CA THR A 37 -22.12 -3.18 -3.27
C THR A 37 -21.89 -1.66 -3.64
N SER A 38 -20.69 -1.00 -3.58
CA SER A 38 -20.37 0.27 -4.36
C SER A 38 -18.88 0.53 -4.74
N ASN A 39 -18.46 1.76 -5.13
CA ASN A 39 -17.49 2.09 -6.22
C ASN A 39 -15.98 2.18 -5.91
N VAL A 40 -15.25 1.09 -6.06
CA VAL A 40 -13.97 0.74 -5.43
C VAL A 40 -12.70 1.55 -5.84
N GLN A 41 -12.14 2.31 -4.86
CA GLN A 41 -11.16 3.42 -4.70
C GLN A 41 -9.79 3.20 -3.89
N GLY A 42 -9.32 2.03 -3.36
CA GLY A 42 -7.89 1.88 -2.85
C GLY A 42 -7.47 1.02 -1.60
N VAL A 43 -6.19 0.68 -1.34
CA VAL A 43 -5.78 -0.55 -0.57
C VAL A 43 -4.31 -0.70 0.04
N VAL A 44 -4.03 -1.01 1.37
CA VAL A 44 -2.72 -1.37 2.16
C VAL A 44 -2.22 -2.71 3.02
N ALA A 45 -1.03 -2.82 3.73
CA ALA A 45 -0.36 -4.08 4.31
C ALA A 45 0.17 -4.14 5.82
N GLY A 46 0.06 -5.23 6.65
CA GLY A 46 0.51 -5.43 8.11
C GLY A 46 -0.33 -6.27 9.23
N ASP A 47 0.23 -6.81 10.36
CA ASP A 47 -0.17 -7.97 11.30
C ASP A 47 -1.51 -8.22 12.21
N PHE A 48 -2.55 -7.39 12.37
CA PHE A 48 -3.85 -7.34 13.17
C PHE A 48 -4.19 -8.13 14.43
N ASN A 49 -3.87 -9.41 14.70
CA ASN A 49 -4.40 -10.04 15.94
C ASN A 49 -3.46 -11.03 16.74
N ARG A 50 -2.20 -11.32 16.27
CA ARG A 50 -0.79 -11.64 16.83
C ARG A 50 0.13 -12.77 16.32
N ASP A 51 1.22 -12.34 15.65
CA ASP A 51 2.54 -12.94 15.32
C ASP A 51 2.96 -13.25 13.83
N GLY A 52 2.31 -12.67 12.80
CA GLY A 52 2.73 -12.59 11.37
C GLY A 52 1.86 -13.23 10.22
N LYS A 53 0.55 -12.95 10.02
CA LYS A 53 -0.36 -13.66 9.04
C LYS A 53 -1.31 -12.75 8.15
N PRO A 54 -0.84 -11.89 7.26
CA PRO A 54 -1.59 -11.27 6.14
C PRO A 54 -3.08 -11.66 5.83
N ASP A 55 -4.22 -10.89 5.81
CA ASP A 55 -4.89 -9.53 5.98
C ASP A 55 -4.84 -8.33 4.98
N VAL A 56 -5.96 -7.56 4.86
CA VAL A 56 -6.36 -6.73 3.71
C VAL A 56 -7.67 -5.90 3.74
N ALA A 57 -7.83 -4.97 2.80
CA ALA A 57 -8.98 -4.15 2.45
C ALA A 57 -9.22 -2.98 1.40
N PHE A 58 -10.44 -2.90 0.86
CA PHE A 58 -10.73 -2.57 -0.52
C PHE A 58 -11.45 -1.22 -0.80
N ALA A 59 -10.85 -0.05 -0.67
CA ALA A 59 -11.55 1.26 -0.64
C ALA A 59 -12.52 1.60 -1.79
N ALA A 60 -13.47 2.58 -1.73
CA ALA A 60 -14.54 2.86 -2.73
C ALA A 60 -15.24 4.26 -2.73
N CYS A 61 -16.38 4.43 -3.40
CA CYS A 61 -17.11 5.70 -3.65
C CYS A 61 -18.64 5.49 -3.58
N CYS A 62 -19.38 6.51 -3.11
CA CYS A 62 -20.85 6.54 -2.80
C CYS A 62 -21.32 5.70 -1.60
N TYR A 63 -21.41 6.34 -0.41
CA TYR A 63 -22.24 6.03 0.78
C TYR A 63 -22.63 4.57 1.10
N THR A 64 -22.10 4.05 2.21
CA THR A 64 -22.22 2.73 2.89
C THR A 64 -21.16 1.67 2.52
N LEU A 65 -19.86 2.13 2.56
CA LEU A 65 -18.44 1.60 2.54
C LEU A 65 -18.29 0.03 2.99
N THR A 66 -17.22 -0.74 3.33
CA THR A 66 -17.32 -2.20 3.85
C THR A 66 -16.00 -2.83 4.26
N ILE A 67 -15.79 -3.65 5.35
CA ILE A 67 -14.49 -4.18 5.98
C ILE A 67 -14.24 -5.78 6.04
N LYS A 68 -13.12 -6.47 6.56
CA LYS A 68 -12.74 -7.92 6.21
C LYS A 68 -11.81 -9.07 6.93
N LEU A 69 -11.54 -9.32 8.22
CA LEU A 69 -10.74 -10.50 8.80
C LEU A 69 -10.67 -11.95 8.16
N GLY A 70 -10.22 -12.29 6.94
CA GLY A 70 -9.91 -13.64 6.34
C GLY A 70 -9.46 -14.86 7.21
N ASN A 71 -9.05 -15.99 6.62
CA ASN A 71 -8.21 -16.94 7.38
C ASN A 71 -7.32 -17.88 6.53
N GLY A 72 -6.48 -17.40 5.59
CA GLY A 72 -5.28 -18.06 5.02
C GLY A 72 -5.22 -19.54 5.28
N ASP A 73 -6.15 -20.31 4.71
CA ASP A 73 -6.66 -20.46 3.34
C ASP A 73 -7.13 -19.34 2.42
N GLY A 74 -7.32 -18.15 2.97
CA GLY A 74 -8.08 -17.00 2.48
C GLY A 74 -8.87 -17.21 1.21
N THR A 75 -10.00 -17.92 1.34
CA THR A 75 -11.22 -17.36 0.69
C THR A 75 -12.42 -17.07 1.80
N PHE A 76 -13.55 -15.12 2.46
CA PHE A 76 -14.14 -14.25 3.58
C PHE A 76 -15.44 -14.54 4.51
N THR A 77 -15.62 -13.85 5.69
CA THR A 77 -16.74 -13.88 6.77
C THR A 77 -17.13 -12.63 7.66
N THR A 78 -17.77 -11.55 7.17
CA THR A 78 -18.12 -10.17 7.69
C THR A 78 -18.02 -9.79 9.26
N SER A 79 -17.81 -8.50 9.66
CA SER A 79 -18.24 -7.67 10.86
C SER A 79 -19.19 -6.49 10.42
N GLN A 80 -18.87 -5.23 10.76
CA GLN A 80 -19.57 -3.95 10.96
C GLN A 80 -19.51 -2.94 9.77
N GLN A 81 -20.62 -2.50 9.21
CA GLN A 81 -20.55 -1.48 8.15
C GLN A 81 -20.37 -0.02 8.73
N ILE A 82 -19.13 0.60 8.79
CA ILE A 82 -18.89 2.05 9.13
C ILE A 82 -19.91 2.89 8.40
N ASP A 83 -20.28 4.08 8.88
CA ASP A 83 -21.40 4.76 8.26
C ASP A 83 -21.11 6.35 8.25
N ALA A 84 -21.06 7.11 7.10
CA ALA A 84 -20.26 8.33 6.74
C ALA A 84 -20.33 8.86 5.22
N SER A 85 -19.36 9.60 4.59
CA SER A 85 -19.54 10.33 3.24
C SER A 85 -18.43 10.41 2.11
N GLU A 86 -18.61 9.68 0.97
CA GLU A 86 -17.94 9.75 -0.37
C GLU A 86 -16.38 9.77 -0.55
N ALA A 87 -15.75 8.60 -0.75
CA ALA A 87 -14.32 8.28 -0.59
C ALA A 87 -13.45 8.19 -1.90
N THR A 88 -12.09 8.39 -1.86
CA THR A 88 -11.17 8.47 -3.05
C THR A 88 -9.76 7.76 -3.15
N ALA A 89 -8.79 7.66 -2.19
CA ALA A 89 -7.65 6.65 -2.13
C ALA A 89 -6.70 6.76 -0.88
N ILE A 90 -5.52 6.05 -0.71
CA ILE A 90 -5.22 5.41 0.65
C ILE A 90 -3.88 4.57 1.02
N ALA A 91 -3.21 4.59 2.24
CA ALA A 91 -2.12 3.58 2.69
C ALA A 91 -1.67 3.23 4.19
N SER A 92 -0.43 2.80 4.55
CA SER A 92 -0.13 1.81 5.65
C SER A 92 0.79 2.08 6.85
N GLY A 93 0.34 1.69 8.07
CA GLY A 93 1.10 1.65 9.35
C GLY A 93 0.40 1.65 10.73
N ASP A 94 0.97 2.27 11.78
CA ASP A 94 0.48 2.47 13.18
C ASP A 94 0.40 3.97 13.52
N TRP A 95 -0.61 4.48 14.21
CA TRP A 95 -0.58 5.86 14.66
C TRP A 95 -1.29 6.27 15.97
N ASN A 96 -0.90 5.68 17.09
CA ASN A 96 -1.01 6.37 18.40
C ASN A 96 0.24 6.39 19.33
N GLU A 97 1.10 5.37 19.23
CA GLU A 97 2.48 5.10 19.68
C GLU A 97 2.66 3.71 20.30
N ASP A 98 1.61 2.89 20.35
CA ASP A 98 1.70 1.64 21.09
C ASP A 98 2.42 0.46 20.39
N GLY A 99 2.35 0.31 19.06
CA GLY A 99 2.37 -1.01 18.42
C GLY A 99 1.50 -1.10 17.18
N ILE A 100 0.23 -0.73 17.36
CA ILE A 100 -1.00 -0.66 16.55
C ILE A 100 -0.84 -0.47 15.05
N ALA A 101 -1.86 0.07 14.37
CA ALA A 101 -2.30 -0.52 13.12
C ALA A 101 -3.47 0.07 12.26
N ASP A 102 -3.27 1.04 11.38
CA ASP A 102 -4.29 2.06 11.19
C ASP A 102 -4.67 2.49 9.78
N LEU A 103 -5.97 2.84 9.57
CA LEU A 103 -6.68 3.32 8.36
C LEU A 103 -6.88 4.85 7.96
N ALA A 104 -6.11 5.57 7.09
CA ALA A 104 -6.57 6.75 6.27
C ALA A 104 -6.52 6.75 4.70
N LEU A 105 -7.71 6.63 4.07
CA LEU A 105 -8.32 7.48 2.98
C LEU A 105 -9.24 10.69 3.67
N THR A 106 -9.58 11.69 2.78
CA THR A 106 -9.97 11.87 1.32
C THR A 106 -11.32 11.44 0.85
N THR A 107 -12.23 12.34 1.13
CA THR A 107 -13.52 12.36 0.51
C THR A 107 -13.64 13.48 -0.52
N SER A 108 -14.51 13.28 -1.50
CA SER A 108 -14.85 14.29 -2.51
C SER A 108 -15.88 15.29 -1.96
N PHE A 109 -16.80 14.85 -1.09
CA PHE A 109 -17.91 15.67 -0.58
C PHE A 109 -18.24 15.40 0.91
N PRO A 110 -17.78 16.26 1.85
CA PRO A 110 -16.87 17.40 1.65
C PRO A 110 -15.50 16.97 1.14
N SER A 111 -14.71 17.90 0.58
CA SER A 111 -13.28 17.65 0.37
C SER A 111 -12.59 17.61 1.72
N SER A 112 -12.55 16.42 2.32
CA SER A 112 -12.18 16.23 3.72
C SER A 112 -11.43 14.93 3.99
N VAL A 113 -10.88 14.85 5.20
CA VAL A 113 -9.50 14.40 5.45
C VAL A 113 -9.43 13.81 6.89
N TYR A 114 -8.75 12.66 7.14
CA TYR A 114 -9.19 11.72 8.21
C TYR A 114 -8.20 11.01 9.30
N ILE A 115 -8.07 11.14 10.71
CA ILE A 115 -7.40 10.10 11.69
C ILE A 115 -8.19 9.44 12.97
N LEU A 116 -8.46 8.09 13.18
CA LEU A 116 -9.34 7.07 13.96
C LEU A 116 -8.44 6.38 15.01
N LEU A 117 -8.72 5.15 15.53
CA LEU A 117 -7.82 4.15 16.21
C LEU A 117 -8.52 2.76 16.51
N GLY A 118 -7.85 1.69 17.04
CA GLY A 118 -8.09 0.21 16.77
C GLY A 118 -7.75 -0.88 17.88
N LYS A 119 -8.34 -2.10 17.88
CA LYS A 119 -8.63 -3.01 19.08
C LYS A 119 -8.22 -4.51 18.92
N GLY A 120 -7.36 -4.93 18.00
CA GLY A 120 -6.92 -6.33 17.74
C GLY A 120 -7.91 -7.40 17.31
N ASP A 121 -8.30 -7.33 16.02
CA ASP A 121 -9.34 -8.03 15.23
C ASP A 121 -9.91 -7.23 14.04
N GLY A 122 -9.58 -5.95 13.82
CA GLY A 122 -10.21 -5.18 12.75
C GLY A 122 -11.65 -4.65 12.86
N THR A 123 -12.05 -3.98 13.93
CA THR A 123 -13.32 -3.23 14.08
C THR A 123 -13.22 -1.76 14.70
N PHE A 124 -12.50 -0.80 14.09
CA PHE A 124 -11.92 0.52 14.58
C PHE A 124 -12.78 1.58 15.36
N THR A 125 -12.43 2.89 15.48
CA THR A 125 -13.28 4.06 15.96
C THR A 125 -12.73 5.47 15.65
N LEU A 126 -13.58 6.53 15.71
CA LEU A 126 -13.27 7.95 15.44
C LEU A 126 -13.27 9.02 16.56
N ALA A 127 -12.72 10.20 16.21
CA ALA A 127 -13.17 11.59 16.41
C ALA A 127 -12.37 12.73 15.63
N ASN A 128 -12.05 12.90 14.28
CA ASN A 128 -11.00 13.85 13.62
C ASN A 128 -11.12 15.09 12.54
N THR A 129 -12.21 15.57 11.89
CA THR A 129 -12.28 16.59 10.72
C THR A 129 -11.78 18.09 10.79
N TYR A 130 -11.61 18.77 9.62
CA TYR A 130 -11.76 20.19 9.10
C TYR A 130 -12.06 20.37 7.57
N SER A 131 -11.08 20.68 6.67
CA SER A 131 -11.25 20.80 5.19
C SER A 131 -9.94 20.72 4.36
N LEU A 132 -9.93 19.93 3.27
CA LEU A 132 -9.07 20.10 2.07
C LEU A 132 -9.59 21.27 1.19
N THR A 133 -8.79 21.75 0.23
CA THR A 133 -9.15 22.91 -0.61
C THR A 133 -9.75 22.61 -1.99
N ASP A 134 -9.48 21.42 -2.55
CA ASP A 134 -9.95 20.94 -3.86
C ASP A 134 -10.23 19.41 -3.79
N GLN A 135 -10.57 18.71 -4.90
CA GLN A 135 -11.06 17.31 -4.84
C GLN A 135 -9.92 16.28 -4.83
N PRO A 136 -9.91 15.31 -3.90
CA PRO A 136 -8.86 14.31 -3.80
C PRO A 136 -9.06 12.95 -4.54
N PHE A 137 -7.99 12.13 -4.69
CA PHE A 137 -7.88 11.00 -5.64
C PHE A 137 -6.92 9.81 -5.35
N GLY A 138 -5.91 9.88 -4.45
CA GLY A 138 -4.78 8.91 -4.49
C GLY A 138 -3.84 8.98 -3.29
N ILE A 139 -3.52 7.95 -2.49
CA ILE A 139 -2.87 8.29 -1.19
C ILE A 139 -1.93 7.21 -0.59
N ALA A 140 -0.90 7.56 0.23
CA ALA A 140 -0.09 6.57 0.98
C ALA A 140 0.95 6.99 2.09
N ALA A 141 1.72 6.03 2.71
CA ALA A 141 2.25 6.03 4.13
C ALA A 141 3.63 5.41 4.55
N GLY A 142 4.20 5.99 5.62
CA GLY A 142 5.46 5.85 6.42
C GLY A 142 6.25 7.16 6.69
N ASP A 143 7.56 7.31 6.68
CA ASP A 143 8.27 8.46 7.29
C ASP A 143 7.85 9.95 6.76
N VAL A 144 8.29 11.16 7.25
CA VAL A 144 8.60 12.59 6.64
C VAL A 144 9.90 13.43 6.91
N ASN A 145 10.10 14.00 8.10
CA ASN A 145 11.12 14.96 8.43
C ASN A 145 12.46 14.38 8.89
N GLY A 146 12.94 13.28 8.34
CA GLY A 146 14.17 12.66 8.80
C GLY A 146 14.27 12.18 10.25
N ASP A 147 13.20 12.02 11.04
CA ASP A 147 13.26 12.10 12.50
C ASP A 147 12.66 11.07 13.50
N GLY A 148 12.02 10.02 13.02
CA GLY A 148 11.40 8.94 13.76
C GLY A 148 9.94 8.73 13.38
N VAL A 149 9.26 9.85 13.14
CA VAL A 149 7.81 10.03 13.24
C VAL A 149 7.23 10.54 11.88
N ALA A 150 6.68 9.60 11.08
CA ALA A 150 6.07 9.35 9.72
C ALA A 150 4.70 9.86 9.13
N ASP A 151 4.62 10.47 7.91
CA ASP A 151 3.51 11.38 7.54
C ASP A 151 3.11 11.63 6.05
N LEU A 152 1.83 11.84 5.67
CA LEU A 152 0.94 10.94 4.87
C LEU A 152 -0.15 11.65 4.11
N ALA A 153 -0.50 11.21 2.91
CA ALA A 153 -1.09 12.24 2.08
C ALA A 153 -1.62 11.80 0.70
N ILE A 154 -2.37 12.71 0.08
CA ILE A 154 -3.48 12.66 -0.90
C ILE A 154 -3.27 13.14 -2.31
N ALA A 155 -3.81 12.55 -3.37
CA ALA A 155 -3.81 13.12 -4.73
C ALA A 155 -4.96 14.08 -4.98
N TYR A 156 -4.86 15.04 -5.93
CA TYR A 156 -5.99 15.95 -6.19
C TYR A 156 -6.15 16.51 -7.62
N GLU A 157 -7.42 16.62 -8.03
CA GLU A 157 -7.89 17.41 -9.16
C GLU A 157 -8.45 18.76 -8.64
N PRO A 158 -8.04 19.90 -9.25
CA PRO A 158 -8.52 21.21 -8.84
C PRO A 158 -9.97 21.41 -9.25
N GLN A 159 -10.83 21.81 -8.30
CA GLN A 159 -12.19 22.22 -8.63
C GLN A 159 -12.19 23.57 -9.38
N PHE A 160 -11.17 24.41 -9.19
CA PHE A 160 -11.15 25.78 -9.75
C PHE A 160 -9.81 26.33 -10.32
N THR A 161 -8.68 25.64 -10.15
CA THR A 161 -7.32 26.12 -10.50
C THR A 161 -6.52 25.12 -11.36
N THR A 162 -5.19 25.24 -11.41
CA THR A 162 -4.29 24.11 -11.71
C THR A 162 -4.23 23.19 -10.51
N GLY A 163 -4.04 21.91 -10.76
CA GLY A 163 -3.83 20.91 -9.73
C GLY A 163 -2.44 21.02 -9.17
N GLY A 164 -2.17 20.07 -8.31
CA GLY A 164 -1.06 20.13 -7.39
C GLY A 164 -0.88 18.75 -6.80
N VAL A 165 0.19 18.65 -6.05
CA VAL A 165 0.85 17.41 -5.73
C VAL A 165 1.43 17.35 -4.30
N ASP A 166 0.82 18.07 -3.35
CA ASP A 166 0.80 18.21 -1.88
C ASP A 166 1.75 17.43 -0.84
N VAL A 167 1.91 17.78 0.47
CA VAL A 167 2.83 17.27 1.57
C VAL A 167 2.29 17.15 3.04
N LEU A 168 2.67 16.19 3.93
CA LEU A 168 2.18 16.07 5.37
C LEU A 168 3.21 15.72 6.52
N LEU A 169 2.87 15.58 7.85
CA LEU A 169 3.89 15.61 8.99
C LEU A 169 3.65 14.83 10.48
N GLY A 170 4.62 14.54 11.46
CA GLY A 170 4.67 13.99 12.94
C GLY A 170 5.26 14.73 14.33
N VAL A 171 4.83 15.45 15.50
CA VAL A 171 3.72 16.07 16.52
C VAL A 171 3.45 15.36 17.86
N GLY A 172 2.31 14.76 18.27
CA GLY A 172 1.07 14.21 17.70
C GLY A 172 0.66 12.84 18.15
N GLY A 173 0.76 11.81 17.33
CA GLY A 173 0.44 10.39 17.44
C GLY A 173 -1.02 10.13 17.24
N GLY A 174 -1.34 10.24 15.97
CA GLY A 174 -2.62 10.68 15.52
C GLY A 174 -2.91 12.20 15.58
N ALA A 175 -2.08 13.18 16.03
CA ALA A 175 -2.61 14.52 16.52
C ALA A 175 -1.91 15.93 16.31
N PHE A 176 -2.47 17.04 15.73
CA PHE A 176 -1.67 18.01 14.86
C PHE A 176 -1.86 19.61 14.78
N GLN A 177 -1.50 20.30 13.64
CA GLN A 177 -1.86 21.68 13.12
C GLN A 177 -2.22 21.75 11.56
N PRO A 178 -2.54 22.89 10.88
CA PRO A 178 -3.18 22.99 9.51
C PRO A 178 -2.36 23.54 8.28
N ALA A 179 -2.98 23.70 7.06
CA ALA A 179 -2.36 23.57 5.68
C ALA A 179 -2.08 24.76 4.69
N VAL A 180 -1.36 24.50 3.55
CA VAL A 180 -1.06 25.43 2.39
C VAL A 180 -1.01 24.78 0.97
N PRO A 181 -1.38 25.41 -0.15
CA PRO A 181 -1.11 24.86 -1.49
C PRO A 181 0.22 25.33 -2.13
N TYR A 182 0.57 24.75 -3.28
CA TYR A 182 1.34 25.37 -4.39
C TYR A 182 0.76 25.01 -5.78
N LEU A 183 1.42 24.26 -6.70
CA LEU A 183 0.95 23.92 -8.08
C LEU A 183 1.84 22.91 -8.90
N VAL A 184 1.22 22.08 -9.78
CA VAL A 184 1.83 21.45 -10.99
C VAL A 184 1.32 21.95 -12.35
N PRO A 185 1.98 21.59 -13.48
CA PRO A 185 1.53 21.89 -14.85
C PRO A 185 0.19 21.28 -15.34
N GLY A 186 -0.64 20.67 -14.48
CA GLY A 186 -1.84 19.90 -14.86
C GLY A 186 -2.65 19.47 -13.63
N TYR A 187 -2.97 18.18 -13.47
CA TYR A 187 -3.67 17.67 -12.27
C TYR A 187 -3.39 16.20 -11.96
N ALA A 188 -3.50 15.85 -10.68
CA ALA A 188 -2.87 14.73 -10.02
C ALA A 188 -3.85 13.68 -9.47
N PHE A 189 -3.39 12.44 -9.31
CA PHE A 189 -4.30 11.32 -9.15
C PHE A 189 -3.81 10.13 -8.27
N SER A 190 -2.55 9.62 -8.15
CA SER A 190 -2.10 8.72 -7.02
C SER A 190 -0.59 8.36 -6.85
N VAL A 191 -0.20 7.50 -5.86
CA VAL A 191 0.53 8.03 -4.66
C VAL A 191 1.21 6.99 -3.64
N ALA A 192 2.14 7.42 -2.72
CA ALA A 192 3.05 6.82 -1.65
C ALA A 192 4.46 7.54 -1.43
N VAL A 193 5.24 7.50 -0.32
CA VAL A 193 6.69 8.04 -0.24
C VAL A 193 7.70 7.16 0.52
N ALA A 194 9.04 7.23 0.36
CA ALA A 194 10.13 6.49 1.09
C ALA A 194 11.52 6.93 0.60
N ASP A 195 12.60 6.44 1.23
CA ASP A 195 14.07 6.75 1.13
C ASP A 195 14.77 6.65 -0.22
N LEU A 196 14.42 7.49 -1.18
CA LEU A 196 14.88 7.36 -2.55
C LEU A 196 16.35 7.25 -2.60
N ASN A 197 16.99 8.39 -2.32
CA ASN A 197 18.26 8.69 -2.94
C ASN A 197 19.42 8.65 -1.98
N GLY A 198 19.12 8.30 -0.74
CA GLY A 198 20.07 7.79 0.21
C GLY A 198 20.37 8.68 1.39
N ASP A 199 19.64 9.77 1.56
CA ASP A 199 19.75 10.66 2.69
C ASP A 199 19.31 9.93 3.96
N GLY A 200 18.54 8.85 3.81
CA GLY A 200 17.93 8.19 4.93
C GLY A 200 16.78 9.01 5.44
N ARG A 201 15.86 9.40 4.56
CA ARG A 201 14.75 10.37 4.73
C ARG A 201 14.38 10.93 3.35
N ALA A 202 13.12 11.30 3.05
CA ALA A 202 12.65 10.89 1.71
C ALA A 202 11.41 11.34 0.85
N ASP A 203 11.02 10.52 -0.16
CA ASP A 203 10.82 10.95 -1.54
C ASP A 203 9.70 10.38 -2.54
N VAL A 204 9.47 10.94 -3.77
CA VAL A 204 8.13 11.37 -4.33
C VAL A 204 8.03 11.51 -5.87
N VAL A 205 7.04 10.92 -6.62
CA VAL A 205 6.88 10.85 -8.13
C VAL A 205 5.47 10.61 -8.74
N ALA A 206 5.09 11.12 -9.95
CA ALA A 206 3.68 11.32 -10.44
C ALA A 206 3.48 11.93 -11.88
N SER A 207 2.39 12.60 -12.32
CA SER A 207 1.12 13.15 -11.70
C SER A 207 0.23 13.99 -12.59
N GLU A 208 0.25 13.78 -13.89
CA GLU A 208 -0.59 14.53 -14.82
C GLU A 208 -1.50 13.53 -15.55
N TYR A 209 -2.80 13.53 -15.23
CA TYR A 209 -3.80 12.88 -16.06
C TYR A 209 -3.98 13.63 -17.40
N THR A 210 -2.96 13.60 -18.26
CA THR A 210 -3.03 14.16 -19.61
C THR A 210 -2.21 13.38 -20.62
N VAL A 211 -2.61 13.54 -21.88
CA VAL A 211 -2.06 12.88 -23.07
C VAL A 211 -0.55 13.00 -23.29
N ALA A 212 0.13 13.92 -22.59
CA ALA A 212 1.53 14.23 -22.87
C ALA A 212 2.52 13.23 -22.26
N GLY A 213 2.14 12.46 -21.23
CA GLY A 213 2.89 11.28 -20.84
C GLY A 213 4.34 11.52 -20.32
N ASN A 214 4.56 12.24 -19.21
CA ASN A 214 5.89 12.59 -18.70
C ASN A 214 6.04 12.56 -17.17
N PHE A 215 7.27 12.62 -16.68
CA PHE A 215 7.60 12.04 -15.37
C PHE A 215 8.09 13.05 -14.32
N GLU A 216 7.44 13.58 -13.20
CA GLU A 216 8.12 14.41 -12.11
C GLU A 216 8.47 13.58 -10.89
N VAL A 217 9.58 14.02 -10.30
CA VAL A 217 10.15 13.86 -8.97
C VAL A 217 10.56 15.25 -8.57
N PHE A 218 10.57 15.59 -7.29
CA PHE A 218 10.96 16.91 -6.84
C PHE A 218 11.75 16.84 -5.51
N LEU A 219 12.93 17.44 -5.16
CA LEU A 219 13.74 16.98 -3.96
C LEU A 219 13.98 17.94 -2.74
N ALA A 220 13.89 17.41 -1.49
CA ALA A 220 13.49 18.01 -0.18
C ALA A 220 14.32 19.02 0.60
N ASN A 221 13.72 20.04 1.19
CA ASN A 221 14.40 20.85 2.20
C ASN A 221 13.87 20.56 3.60
N ALA A 222 14.83 20.22 4.47
CA ALA A 222 15.00 20.48 5.91
C ALA A 222 13.85 20.80 6.87
N ASP A 223 12.81 21.46 6.42
CA ASP A 223 11.82 22.15 7.25
C ASP A 223 10.41 21.87 6.75
N GLY A 224 10.26 20.78 6.00
CA GLY A 224 9.03 20.49 5.29
C GLY A 224 8.83 21.36 4.05
N THR A 225 9.92 21.89 3.48
CA THR A 225 9.88 22.91 2.39
C THR A 225 10.76 22.52 1.19
N LEU A 226 10.48 22.99 -0.02
CA LEU A 226 10.30 22.06 -1.14
C LEU A 226 10.68 22.69 -2.55
N GLN A 227 11.22 21.93 -3.54
CA GLN A 227 11.86 22.33 -4.84
C GLN A 227 11.01 22.17 -6.15
N ALA A 228 11.51 22.36 -7.41
CA ALA A 228 10.64 22.49 -8.63
C ALA A 228 11.08 21.87 -10.03
N PRO A 229 10.13 21.34 -10.90
CA PRO A 229 10.15 20.66 -12.26
C PRO A 229 11.41 20.24 -13.16
N MET A 230 11.38 19.08 -13.89
CA MET A 230 12.48 18.40 -14.72
C MET A 230 12.26 17.26 -15.87
N ALA A 231 11.10 16.99 -16.49
CA ALA A 231 10.56 15.73 -17.14
C ALA A 231 11.43 14.50 -17.62
N TYR A 232 10.90 13.26 -17.49
CA TYR A 232 11.15 12.07 -18.39
C TYR A 232 9.88 11.70 -19.19
N ALA A 233 9.79 10.60 -19.99
CA ALA A 233 8.66 10.36 -20.92
C ALA A 233 8.15 8.89 -21.08
N GLY A 234 6.88 8.75 -21.50
CA GLY A 234 6.20 7.48 -21.86
C GLY A 234 4.66 7.61 -22.06
N PRO A 235 3.87 6.53 -21.95
CA PRO A 235 2.44 6.48 -22.34
C PRO A 235 1.42 7.47 -21.69
N ILE A 236 0.23 7.52 -22.31
CA ILE A 236 -0.68 8.70 -22.52
C ILE A 236 -1.85 8.83 -21.51
N ASN A 237 -1.96 9.93 -20.76
CA ASN A 237 -2.72 10.03 -19.49
C ASN A 237 -2.06 9.15 -18.42
N GLN A 238 -2.33 9.40 -17.15
CA GLN A 238 -1.96 8.49 -16.08
C GLN A 238 -2.73 8.87 -14.81
N ARG A 239 -2.97 7.83 -14.01
CA ARG A 239 -3.77 7.59 -12.81
C ARG A 239 -3.03 7.85 -11.49
N SER A 240 -1.98 7.08 -11.25
CA SER A 240 -1.65 6.44 -9.98
C SER A 240 -0.11 5.83 -10.06
N VAL A 241 0.62 4.95 -9.28
CA VAL A 241 2.08 4.43 -9.56
C VAL A 241 2.70 2.91 -9.14
N LEU A 242 4.00 2.34 -9.26
CA LEU A 242 4.68 1.09 -8.62
C LEU A 242 6.02 1.17 -7.89
N VAL A 243 6.39 0.37 -6.85
CA VAL A 243 7.81 0.13 -6.44
C VAL A 243 8.32 -0.76 -5.30
N ALA A 244 9.61 -1.13 -5.50
CA ALA A 244 10.80 -1.59 -4.77
C ALA A 244 11.86 -2.04 -5.81
N ASP A 245 12.71 -3.08 -5.58
CA ASP A 245 13.75 -3.77 -6.42
C ASP A 245 13.43 -4.86 -7.54
N PHE A 246 13.85 -4.78 -8.82
CA PHE A 246 13.65 -5.82 -9.88
C PHE A 246 14.82 -5.96 -10.89
N ASN A 247 16.05 -5.75 -10.51
CA ASN A 247 16.89 -6.88 -10.83
C ASN A 247 17.66 -7.16 -9.56
N HIS A 248 16.93 -7.11 -8.43
CA HIS A 248 17.42 -7.03 -7.06
C HIS A 248 18.65 -6.11 -7.01
N ASP A 249 18.65 -5.11 -7.92
CA ASP A 249 19.75 -4.29 -8.37
C ASP A 249 20.20 -3.57 -7.09
N GLY A 250 19.18 -2.95 -6.50
CA GLY A 250 19.17 -1.99 -5.42
C GLY A 250 19.61 -0.63 -5.87
N ILE A 251 18.97 -0.23 -6.95
CA ILE A 251 18.54 1.15 -7.10
C ILE A 251 17.10 1.03 -7.57
N PRO A 252 16.09 1.22 -6.72
CA PRO A 252 14.84 0.54 -7.00
C PRO A 252 13.92 1.20 -8.05
N ASP A 253 13.65 0.64 -9.26
CA ASP A 253 13.26 1.15 -10.61
C ASP A 253 11.76 1.48 -11.06
N LEU A 254 11.62 2.20 -12.21
CA LEU A 254 10.52 3.09 -12.73
C LEU A 254 9.11 2.52 -13.26
N ALA A 255 8.13 1.76 -12.73
CA ALA A 255 6.92 1.33 -13.53
C ALA A 255 5.47 1.83 -13.27
N GLY A 256 4.70 1.86 -14.36
CA GLY A 256 3.29 2.11 -14.23
C GLY A 256 2.46 1.98 -15.50
N ALA A 257 1.24 1.39 -15.51
CA ALA A 257 0.45 0.87 -16.67
C ALA A 257 -0.80 1.53 -17.27
N GLY A 258 -1.29 1.27 -18.51
CA GLY A 258 -2.08 2.25 -19.35
C GLY A 258 -3.58 2.46 -19.63
N ASP A 259 -4.02 3.72 -19.82
CA ASP A 259 -5.14 4.06 -20.75
C ASP A 259 -4.89 3.53 -22.21
N PHE A 260 -3.78 2.80 -22.49
CA PHE A 260 -3.49 2.02 -23.71
C PHE A 260 -2.60 0.78 -23.47
N THR A 261 -2.61 -0.14 -24.47
CA THR A 261 -2.29 -1.60 -24.55
C THR A 261 -1.05 -2.20 -23.86
N ASN A 262 -0.30 -1.44 -23.08
CA ASN A 262 1.13 -1.64 -22.99
C ASN A 262 1.73 -1.37 -21.63
N VAL A 263 2.81 -2.13 -21.38
CA VAL A 263 3.96 -1.97 -20.47
C VAL A 263 4.99 -0.93 -20.99
N ALA A 264 6.00 -0.48 -20.23
CA ALA A 264 7.34 -0.16 -20.79
C ALA A 264 8.63 -0.44 -19.93
N VAL A 265 9.73 0.34 -20.06
CA VAL A 265 10.93 0.26 -19.19
C VAL A 265 11.98 1.39 -19.22
N LEU A 266 12.58 1.88 -18.12
CA LEU A 266 13.57 3.00 -18.05
C LEU A 266 14.95 2.69 -17.32
N ILE A 267 15.41 1.43 -17.13
CA ILE A 267 16.45 0.79 -16.20
C ILE A 267 17.55 1.60 -15.43
N GLY A 268 17.89 1.24 -14.17
CA GLY A 268 18.89 1.64 -13.12
C GLY A 268 20.11 2.55 -13.36
N LYS A 269 20.57 3.29 -12.31
CA LYS A 269 21.70 4.28 -12.30
C LYS A 269 22.45 4.63 -10.98
N GLY A 270 21.90 5.47 -10.08
CA GLY A 270 22.45 5.92 -8.79
C GLY A 270 22.99 7.35 -8.73
N ASP A 271 22.45 8.33 -9.49
CA ASP A 271 22.94 9.71 -9.64
C ASP A 271 21.90 10.87 -9.49
N GLY A 272 20.91 10.94 -10.37
CA GLY A 272 20.07 12.10 -10.67
C GLY A 272 19.17 11.91 -11.91
N THR A 273 19.28 10.80 -12.66
CA THR A 273 18.60 10.60 -13.96
C THR A 273 18.15 9.18 -14.34
N PHE A 274 17.17 9.04 -15.25
CA PHE A 274 16.69 7.75 -15.82
C PHE A 274 17.27 7.28 -17.16
N GLN A 275 17.12 5.99 -17.50
CA GLN A 275 17.20 5.49 -18.88
C GLN A 275 15.80 5.63 -19.55
N ASN A 276 15.46 4.86 -20.60
CA ASN A 276 14.33 5.20 -21.52
C ASN A 276 13.35 4.05 -21.81
N ALA A 277 12.03 4.36 -21.80
CA ALA A 277 10.86 3.48 -21.99
C ALA A 277 10.99 2.36 -23.06
N VAL A 278 10.91 1.09 -22.66
CA VAL A 278 10.90 -0.13 -23.50
C VAL A 278 9.58 -0.90 -23.38
N PHE A 279 8.69 -0.88 -24.37
CA PHE A 279 7.26 -1.24 -24.23
C PHE A 279 6.95 -2.76 -24.38
N TYR A 280 5.97 -3.29 -23.65
CA TYR A 280 5.47 -4.68 -23.81
C TYR A 280 3.97 -4.71 -24.04
N GLU A 281 3.48 -5.69 -24.80
CA GLU A 281 2.05 -5.92 -24.94
C GLU A 281 1.49 -6.55 -23.68
N SER A 282 0.50 -5.88 -23.12
CA SER A 282 -0.30 -6.35 -22.01
C SER A 282 -1.51 -7.13 -22.58
N GLY A 283 -2.75 -6.78 -22.24
CA GLY A 283 -3.96 -7.54 -22.57
C GLY A 283 -5.26 -6.72 -22.52
N GLY A 284 -5.23 -5.52 -21.96
CA GLY A 284 -6.28 -4.50 -22.08
C GLY A 284 -7.07 -4.13 -20.86
N ALA A 285 -6.49 -3.42 -19.89
CA ALA A 285 -7.24 -2.70 -18.82
C ALA A 285 -6.97 -1.22 -18.94
N LEU A 286 -7.37 -0.47 -17.95
CA LEU A 286 -7.07 0.91 -17.64
C LEU A 286 -6.54 0.80 -16.14
N GLY A 287 -6.66 1.73 -15.17
CA GLY A 287 -5.87 1.94 -13.88
C GLY A 287 -5.45 1.02 -12.63
N ALA A 288 -5.09 -0.31 -12.63
CA ALA A 288 -4.33 -1.19 -11.64
C ALA A 288 -2.87 -1.86 -11.88
N LEU A 289 -2.03 -2.09 -10.86
CA LEU A 289 -0.57 -2.49 -10.86
C LEU A 289 -0.32 -3.32 -9.53
N SER A 290 0.77 -4.11 -9.29
CA SER A 290 1.30 -4.62 -7.98
C SER A 290 2.32 -5.78 -8.10
N VAL A 291 3.16 -6.03 -7.07
CA VAL A 291 4.38 -6.85 -7.23
C VAL A 291 4.86 -7.84 -6.17
N ALA A 292 4.30 -9.05 -6.06
CA ALA A 292 4.98 -10.19 -5.43
C ALA A 292 5.45 -11.19 -6.49
N ASP A 293 6.67 -11.71 -6.32
CA ASP A 293 7.12 -12.87 -7.06
C ASP A 293 6.24 -14.07 -6.79
N VAL A 294 6.36 -15.01 -7.72
CA VAL A 294 5.23 -15.79 -8.17
C VAL A 294 5.51 -17.25 -8.24
N ASN A 295 6.76 -17.55 -8.47
CA ASN A 295 7.29 -18.86 -8.55
C ASN A 295 8.68 -18.86 -7.96
N ALA A 296 9.07 -17.95 -7.04
CA ALA A 296 10.39 -17.97 -6.41
C ALA A 296 11.54 -18.33 -7.36
N ASP A 297 11.52 -17.89 -8.62
CA ASP A 297 12.63 -18.16 -9.54
C ASP A 297 13.79 -17.18 -9.32
N GLY A 298 13.66 -16.33 -8.30
CA GLY A 298 14.56 -15.23 -7.95
C GLY A 298 14.29 -14.02 -8.82
N SER A 299 13.01 -13.78 -9.14
CA SER A 299 12.62 -12.98 -10.29
C SER A 299 11.14 -12.51 -10.29
N PRO A 300 10.72 -11.60 -9.36
CA PRO A 300 9.38 -10.97 -9.28
C PRO A 300 8.59 -10.69 -10.59
N ASP A 301 7.80 -11.60 -11.15
CA ASP A 301 7.17 -11.56 -12.50
C ASP A 301 6.65 -10.26 -13.27
N LEU A 302 5.34 -10.02 -13.58
CA LEU A 302 4.56 -8.74 -13.78
C LEU A 302 3.10 -9.10 -13.75
N LEU A 303 2.34 -8.63 -12.77
CA LEU A 303 0.90 -8.77 -12.78
C LEU A 303 0.29 -7.74 -13.76
N ALA A 304 -1.02 -7.46 -13.81
CA ALA A 304 -1.79 -6.63 -14.77
C ALA A 304 -3.24 -7.09 -15.09
N ALA A 305 -4.30 -6.51 -14.51
CA ALA A 305 -5.66 -6.47 -15.08
C ALA A 305 -5.84 -6.13 -16.55
N ASN A 306 -6.99 -6.51 -17.05
CA ASN A 306 -7.54 -6.30 -18.37
C ASN A 306 -9.06 -6.31 -18.20
N ASP A 307 -9.79 -6.03 -19.26
CA ASP A 307 -11.24 -5.94 -19.18
C ASP A 307 -11.86 -7.25 -18.65
N ALA A 308 -11.29 -8.46 -18.79
CA ALA A 308 -11.98 -9.66 -18.28
C ALA A 308 -11.13 -10.91 -17.91
N SER A 309 -9.80 -10.87 -17.80
CA SER A 309 -8.94 -12.08 -17.98
C SER A 309 -7.45 -12.07 -17.51
N VAL A 310 -7.11 -12.74 -16.38
CA VAL A 310 -5.80 -12.76 -15.70
C VAL A 310 -4.57 -12.83 -16.60
N GLY A 311 -3.80 -11.77 -16.83
CA GLY A 311 -2.94 -11.72 -18.01
C GLY A 311 -1.49 -12.28 -18.06
N VAL A 312 -0.89 -12.91 -17.07
CA VAL A 312 0.42 -13.63 -17.13
C VAL A 312 1.40 -13.34 -18.32
N LEU A 313 2.32 -12.34 -18.35
CA LEU A 313 3.65 -12.65 -19.00
C LEU A 313 4.49 -13.40 -17.94
N LEU A 314 5.79 -13.61 -18.18
CA LEU A 314 6.76 -14.25 -17.25
C LEU A 314 8.17 -13.62 -17.35
N GLY A 315 9.05 -13.96 -16.40
CA GLY A 315 10.18 -13.14 -15.95
C GLY A 315 11.55 -13.82 -15.92
N LYS A 316 12.60 -13.09 -15.49
CA LYS A 316 14.04 -13.45 -15.65
C LYS A 316 14.99 -12.66 -14.72
N PRO A 317 16.32 -12.95 -14.69
CA PRO A 317 17.29 -12.17 -13.90
C PRO A 317 18.21 -11.17 -14.66
N ASP A 318 17.91 -10.75 -15.91
CA ASP A 318 18.84 -9.94 -16.74
C ASP A 318 18.46 -8.48 -17.03
N GLY A 319 17.20 -8.22 -17.32
CA GLY A 319 16.78 -7.13 -18.19
C GLY A 319 15.66 -7.48 -19.18
N THR A 320 15.11 -8.71 -19.25
CA THR A 320 14.17 -9.11 -20.36
C THR A 320 12.98 -10.11 -20.10
N PHE A 321 12.04 -10.24 -21.09
CA PHE A 321 10.61 -10.64 -20.91
C PHE A 321 10.14 -11.92 -21.61
N GLN A 322 8.99 -12.43 -21.16
CA GLN A 322 8.16 -13.44 -21.83
C GLN A 322 6.83 -12.79 -22.37
N LYS A 323 5.73 -13.54 -22.63
CA LYS A 323 4.46 -13.00 -23.23
C LYS A 323 3.18 -13.33 -22.41
N ALA A 324 2.18 -12.42 -22.44
CA ALA A 324 0.87 -12.44 -21.81
C ALA A 324 0.07 -13.72 -22.10
N SER A 325 -0.64 -14.18 -21.08
CA SER A 325 -1.48 -15.37 -21.05
C SER A 325 -2.69 -15.02 -20.18
N LEU A 326 -3.92 -14.99 -20.72
CA LEU A 326 -5.07 -14.33 -20.05
C LEU A 326 -6.06 -15.33 -19.39
N PHE A 327 -6.50 -15.11 -18.14
CA PHE A 327 -7.27 -16.08 -17.32
C PHE A 327 -8.52 -15.49 -16.58
N GLY A 328 -9.70 -15.71 -17.15
CA GLY A 328 -11.01 -15.08 -16.81
C GLY A 328 -11.33 -14.70 -15.35
N VAL A 329 -11.30 -13.41 -15.03
CA VAL A 329 -11.45 -12.83 -13.67
C VAL A 329 -12.80 -12.15 -13.49
N GLY A 330 -12.86 -11.02 -12.80
CA GLY A 330 -13.89 -10.04 -12.97
C GLY A 330 -14.17 -9.65 -14.42
N PRO A 331 -15.11 -8.73 -14.61
CA PRO A 331 -15.33 -8.10 -15.90
C PRO A 331 -15.32 -6.54 -15.79
N ASP A 332 -14.76 -5.88 -16.82
CA ASP A 332 -14.35 -4.49 -17.14
C ASP A 332 -13.33 -3.74 -16.21
N ALA A 333 -12.03 -4.12 -16.24
CA ALA A 333 -10.85 -3.37 -15.68
C ALA A 333 -9.80 -4.02 -14.66
N SER A 334 -9.80 -3.82 -13.28
CA SER A 334 -9.48 -4.68 -12.05
C SER A 334 -9.02 -4.14 -10.65
N ALA A 335 -7.80 -4.40 -10.16
CA ALA A 335 -7.33 -4.58 -8.76
C ALA A 335 -7.13 -6.08 -8.38
N LEU A 336 -5.88 -6.53 -8.51
CA LEU A 336 -5.26 -7.71 -7.88
C LEU A 336 -4.07 -7.31 -7.00
N ALA A 337 -3.63 -8.17 -6.09
CA ALA A 337 -2.29 -8.16 -5.46
C ALA A 337 -2.25 -9.41 -4.50
N ALA A 338 -1.12 -10.04 -4.06
CA ALA A 338 -0.87 -11.39 -3.49
C ALA A 338 -1.21 -11.90 -2.07
N ALA A 339 -1.63 -13.13 -1.97
CA ALA A 339 -1.62 -13.83 -0.70
C ALA A 339 -0.32 -14.69 -0.65
N ASP A 340 0.04 -15.52 0.33
CA ASP A 340 -0.34 -16.92 0.23
C ASP A 340 -1.74 -17.13 0.77
N PHE A 341 -2.53 -18.14 0.42
CA PHE A 341 -3.82 -18.30 1.12
C PHE A 341 -4.12 -19.74 1.48
N ASN A 342 -4.47 -20.60 0.53
CA ASN A 342 -4.90 -22.01 0.61
C ASN A 342 -4.15 -22.98 1.59
N LEU A 343 -2.96 -22.61 2.12
CA LEU A 343 -1.94 -23.35 2.89
C LEU A 343 -1.18 -24.45 2.14
N ASP A 344 -1.00 -24.32 0.84
CA ASP A 344 -0.24 -25.27 0.03
C ASP A 344 1.08 -24.74 -0.57
N GLY A 345 1.35 -23.43 -0.46
CA GLY A 345 2.48 -22.77 -1.12
C GLY A 345 2.20 -22.61 -2.61
N HIS A 346 1.11 -21.93 -3.02
CA HIS A 346 0.78 -21.52 -4.42
C HIS A 346 0.16 -20.09 -4.55
N LEU A 347 0.74 -19.17 -5.36
CA LEU A 347 0.18 -17.90 -5.90
C LEU A 347 -0.79 -18.22 -6.98
N ASP A 348 -1.86 -17.42 -6.97
CA ASP A 348 -3.11 -17.77 -7.55
C ASP A 348 -3.84 -16.55 -8.20
N VAL A 349 -4.65 -15.68 -7.55
CA VAL A 349 -4.97 -14.22 -7.85
C VAL A 349 -6.34 -13.69 -7.29
N VAL A 350 -6.57 -13.24 -6.01
CA VAL A 350 -7.73 -12.30 -5.81
C VAL A 350 -7.52 -11.05 -6.64
N SER A 351 -8.64 -10.73 -7.27
CA SER A 351 -8.94 -9.83 -8.35
C SER A 351 -10.32 -9.21 -8.07
N THR A 352 -10.68 -8.11 -8.72
CA THR A 352 -11.93 -7.35 -8.56
C THR A 352 -12.73 -7.02 -9.86
N ASP A 353 -13.69 -6.08 -10.03
CA ASP A 353 -14.58 -6.02 -11.24
C ASP A 353 -15.08 -4.43 -11.71
N PHE A 354 -16.14 -3.79 -12.42
CA PHE A 354 -16.74 -2.30 -12.24
C PHE A 354 -18.27 -1.54 -12.06
N ASN A 355 -19.39 -1.69 -11.18
CA ASN A 355 -20.48 -0.74 -10.51
C ASN A 355 -21.81 -0.90 -9.48
N ASP A 356 -22.91 -1.67 -9.04
CA ASP A 356 -23.78 -2.98 -8.85
C ASP A 356 -23.51 -4.14 -7.70
N PRO A 357 -23.22 -5.49 -7.85
CA PRO A 357 -22.37 -6.34 -6.89
C PRO A 357 -21.58 -7.70 -7.29
N ARG A 358 -20.27 -7.96 -6.94
CA ARG A 358 -19.39 -9.24 -7.09
C ARG A 358 -17.99 -9.27 -6.29
N PHE A 359 -16.90 -10.08 -6.57
CA PHE A 359 -15.37 -9.91 -6.32
C PHE A 359 -14.52 -11.12 -6.53
N SER A 360 -13.28 -11.30 -7.03
CA SER A 360 -12.69 -12.63 -7.42
C SER A 360 -11.35 -13.24 -6.81
N VAL A 361 -11.26 -14.22 -5.84
CA VAL A 361 -9.98 -14.87 -5.24
C VAL A 361 -9.30 -15.95 -6.07
N LEU A 362 -8.57 -15.69 -7.15
CA LEU A 362 -7.95 -16.77 -7.94
C LEU A 362 -7.11 -17.82 -7.04
N ILE A 363 -7.16 -19.18 -7.26
CA ILE A 363 -6.67 -20.39 -6.45
C ILE A 363 -5.92 -21.56 -7.18
N GLY A 364 -4.96 -22.27 -6.49
CA GLY A 364 -3.58 -22.82 -6.73
C GLY A 364 -3.07 -24.11 -7.39
N ASP A 365 -1.84 -23.98 -7.94
CA ASP A 365 -1.01 -25.02 -8.55
C ASP A 365 0.50 -24.70 -8.71
N GLY A 366 0.86 -23.41 -8.87
CA GLY A 366 2.16 -22.72 -9.03
C GLY A 366 3.28 -23.35 -9.84
N SER A 367 3.51 -24.63 -9.61
CA SER A 367 3.93 -25.61 -10.62
C SER A 367 2.94 -25.71 -11.80
N GLY A 368 2.37 -24.61 -12.30
CA GLY A 368 1.49 -24.62 -13.45
C GLY A 368 0.99 -23.28 -14.00
N ASN A 369 -0.32 -23.03 -13.98
CA ASN A 369 -1.17 -22.08 -14.74
C ASN A 369 -2.57 -22.11 -14.11
N PHE A 370 -3.55 -21.30 -14.53
CA PHE A 370 -4.67 -21.04 -13.63
C PHE A 370 -5.75 -22.12 -13.36
N VAL A 371 -6.12 -22.39 -12.08
CA VAL A 371 -6.94 -23.57 -11.69
C VAL A 371 -8.36 -23.50 -11.02
N ALA A 372 -8.80 -22.66 -10.04
CA ALA A 372 -10.13 -22.90 -9.38
C ALA A 372 -11.13 -21.77 -8.92
N ARG A 373 -11.89 -21.10 -9.84
CA ARG A 373 -12.85 -19.98 -9.55
C ARG A 373 -14.13 -20.34 -8.74
N ARG A 374 -14.66 -19.44 -7.87
CA ARG A 374 -15.86 -19.60 -6.97
C ARG A 374 -16.57 -18.23 -6.75
N GLU A 375 -17.69 -18.02 -6.00
CA GLU A 375 -18.38 -16.70 -5.73
C GLU A 375 -19.11 -16.58 -4.33
N TYR A 376 -19.42 -15.36 -3.77
CA TYR A 376 -19.82 -15.06 -2.36
C TYR A 376 -20.42 -13.60 -2.04
N GLN A 377 -20.18 -12.87 -0.89
CA GLN A 377 -20.79 -11.49 -0.59
C GLN A 377 -20.11 -10.46 0.42
N THR A 378 -19.55 -9.28 0.03
CA THR A 378 -19.06 -8.25 1.01
C THR A 378 -20.13 -7.43 1.73
N ALA A 379 -21.26 -7.11 1.10
CA ALA A 379 -22.34 -6.32 1.71
C ALA A 379 -23.70 -6.74 1.17
N LEU A 380 -24.81 -6.27 1.76
CA LEU A 380 -26.15 -6.67 1.30
C LEU A 380 -26.58 -5.89 0.05
N PRO A 381 -27.06 -6.56 -1.03
CA PRO A 381 -27.43 -5.93 -2.30
C PRO A 381 -28.33 -4.70 -2.15
N GLY A 382 -27.76 -3.51 -2.42
CA GLY A 382 -28.45 -2.22 -2.33
C GLY A 382 -28.08 -1.35 -1.13
N GLN A 383 -27.23 -1.80 -0.21
CA GLN A 383 -26.26 -0.91 0.44
C GLN A 383 -25.19 -0.54 -0.60
N TYR A 384 -24.35 0.46 -0.35
CA TYR A 384 -23.37 0.99 -1.28
C TYR A 384 -21.97 1.16 -0.65
N PRO A 385 -21.19 0.06 -0.56
CA PRO A 385 -19.78 -0.02 -0.23
C PRO A 385 -18.82 0.89 -0.95
N SER A 386 -18.79 2.15 -0.50
CA SER A 386 -17.80 3.17 -0.75
C SER A 386 -16.43 2.97 -0.04
N ILE A 387 -16.12 1.78 0.48
CA ILE A 387 -14.99 1.21 1.24
C ILE A 387 -13.75 2.08 1.60
N THR A 388 -13.04 1.74 2.69
CA THR A 388 -11.64 2.15 2.90
C THR A 388 -10.71 0.99 3.34
N SER A 389 -9.41 1.20 3.62
CA SER A 389 -8.35 0.26 3.16
C SER A 389 -7.98 -0.95 4.00
N MET A 390 -6.90 -1.59 3.53
CA MET A 390 -6.19 -2.84 3.65
C MET A 390 -5.05 -2.90 4.63
N VAL A 391 -4.80 -4.07 5.29
CA VAL A 391 -3.54 -4.68 5.86
C VAL A 391 -3.73 -6.03 6.48
N ALA A 392 -2.61 -6.68 6.83
CA ALA A 392 -2.09 -8.05 6.75
C ALA A 392 -1.69 -8.91 8.08
N ALA A 393 -2.48 -9.87 8.68
CA ALA A 393 -2.50 -10.32 10.13
C ALA A 393 -2.76 -11.73 10.86
N ARG A 394 -1.96 -12.07 11.93
CA ARG A 394 -1.92 -13.36 12.76
C ARG A 394 -2.98 -13.63 13.83
N LEU A 395 -4.22 -13.30 13.54
CA LEU A 395 -5.28 -13.10 14.52
C LEU A 395 -5.45 -13.95 15.79
N ASN A 396 -5.90 -15.18 15.62
CA ASN A 396 -6.68 -15.90 16.61
C ASN A 396 -5.81 -16.71 17.61
N THR A 397 -4.65 -16.17 18.00
CA THR A 397 -3.56 -16.79 18.84
C THR A 397 -3.14 -18.23 18.48
N SER A 398 -3.67 -18.77 17.38
CA SER A 398 -3.44 -20.15 16.92
C SER A 398 -2.39 -20.24 15.82
N GLY A 399 -2.09 -19.10 15.17
CA GLY A 399 -0.99 -18.94 14.22
C GLY A 399 -1.20 -19.52 12.81
N LYS A 400 -2.43 -19.89 12.41
CA LYS A 400 -2.63 -20.78 11.24
C LYS A 400 -3.60 -20.34 10.15
N GLU A 401 -4.31 -19.24 10.33
CA GLU A 401 -5.56 -18.95 9.61
C GLU A 401 -5.65 -17.42 9.39
N LEU A 402 -5.14 -16.91 8.26
CA LEU A 402 -4.65 -15.54 7.96
C LEU A 402 -5.67 -14.54 7.29
N ALA A 403 -5.81 -13.31 7.77
CA ALA A 403 -7.11 -12.61 7.80
C ALA A 403 -7.40 -11.46 6.79
N LEU A 404 -8.12 -10.33 7.09
CA LEU A 404 -8.33 -8.98 6.42
C LEU A 404 -8.91 -7.77 7.29
N VAL A 405 -9.04 -6.46 6.94
CA VAL A 405 -9.91 -5.34 7.51
C VAL A 405 -10.16 -4.01 6.65
N LEU A 406 -11.33 -3.69 5.97
CA LEU A 406 -11.72 -2.50 5.09
C LEU A 406 -12.75 -1.33 5.47
N ALA A 407 -12.57 -0.06 5.90
CA ALA A 407 -13.71 0.85 6.40
C ALA A 407 -15.06 1.17 5.61
N ASP A 408 -16.11 1.85 6.20
CA ASP A 408 -17.56 2.00 5.69
C ASP A 408 -18.49 3.36 5.87
N HIS A 409 -19.71 3.65 5.23
CA HIS A 409 -20.39 5.03 5.00
C HIS A 409 -22.03 5.40 5.02
N GLU A 410 -22.94 5.29 6.04
CA GLU A 410 -24.00 6.29 6.58
C GLU A 410 -23.83 7.17 7.94
N GLU A 411 -23.75 7.04 9.32
CA GLU A 411 -24.00 6.28 10.65
C GLU A 411 -23.01 5.42 11.59
N ASP A 412 -21.68 5.36 11.34
CA ASP A 412 -20.46 4.96 12.12
C ASP A 412 -20.13 3.59 12.82
N GLN A 413 -20.01 2.43 12.13
CA GLN A 413 -19.35 1.17 12.64
C GLN A 413 -18.75 0.02 11.66
N LEU A 414 -17.41 -0.39 11.57
CA LEU A 414 -16.36 -1.36 10.86
C LEU A 414 -16.17 -3.02 10.80
N ILE A 415 -16.25 -3.82 9.67
CA ILE A 415 -16.26 -5.33 9.28
C ILE A 415 -14.97 -6.33 9.36
N VAL A 416 -15.09 -7.69 9.44
CA VAL A 416 -14.11 -8.75 9.91
C VAL A 416 -14.27 -10.21 9.29
N PHE A 417 -14.04 -10.37 7.99
CA PHE A 417 -14.11 -11.57 7.15
C PHE A 417 -13.35 -12.96 7.36
N HIS A 418 -13.42 -13.71 8.47
CA HIS A 418 -12.77 -15.07 8.70
C HIS A 418 -12.88 -16.30 7.69
N GLY A 419 -11.76 -16.88 7.19
CA GLY A 419 -11.64 -18.11 6.32
C GLY A 419 -11.46 -19.50 6.96
N ASN A 420 -10.70 -20.42 6.34
CA ASN A 420 -10.30 -21.75 6.89
C ASN A 420 -8.95 -22.41 6.41
N LYS A 421 -8.98 -23.54 5.66
CA LYS A 421 -7.86 -24.42 5.22
C LYS A 421 -7.98 -24.93 3.76
N ALA A 422 -8.84 -24.34 2.90
CA ALA A 422 -9.11 -24.83 1.52
C ALA A 422 -9.53 -23.76 0.49
N GLY A 423 -9.46 -22.49 0.87
CA GLY A 423 -10.04 -21.33 0.24
C GLY A 423 -11.56 -21.29 0.38
N ILE A 424 -12.15 -21.25 1.60
CA ILE A 424 -13.60 -21.03 1.80
C ILE A 424 -14.02 -20.36 3.15
N PHE A 425 -15.32 -20.13 3.32
CA PHE A 425 -15.84 -18.84 3.77
C PHE A 425 -17.23 -18.87 4.43
N GLN A 426 -17.58 -17.75 5.09
CA GLN A 426 -18.67 -17.57 6.08
C GLN A 426 -19.18 -16.07 6.05
N GLY A 427 -19.60 -15.39 7.15
CA GLY A 427 -20.24 -14.02 7.14
C GLY A 427 -20.26 -13.15 8.46
N PRO A 428 -21.14 -12.10 8.60
CA PRO A 428 -21.16 -10.96 9.59
C PRO A 428 -20.97 -11.06 11.13
N GLN A 429 -20.48 -9.95 11.76
CA GLN A 429 -19.90 -9.85 13.15
C GLN A 429 -19.75 -8.41 13.84
N ASP A 430 -20.42 -7.32 13.45
CA ASP A 430 -20.24 -5.87 13.82
C ASP A 430 -19.75 -5.36 15.26
N PHE A 431 -18.71 -4.48 15.46
CA PHE A 431 -18.25 -3.77 16.74
C PHE A 431 -17.96 -2.17 16.85
N ALA A 432 -18.88 -1.21 16.60
CA ALA A 432 -18.82 0.32 16.73
C ALA A 432 -17.56 1.24 16.38
N THR A 433 -17.76 2.36 15.62
CA THR A 433 -16.84 3.54 15.42
C THR A 433 -17.45 4.91 15.83
N ASP A 434 -16.92 6.05 15.32
CA ASP A 434 -17.53 7.41 15.31
C ASP A 434 -17.30 7.98 13.86
N ARG A 435 -17.75 9.21 13.58
CA ARG A 435 -18.03 9.93 12.29
C ARG A 435 -16.99 9.99 11.16
N ASN A 436 -16.88 8.95 10.33
CA ASN A 436 -16.21 8.94 9.01
C ASN A 436 -14.72 8.43 8.93
N PRO A 437 -14.37 7.27 8.29
CA PRO A 437 -13.04 6.59 8.29
C PRO A 437 -12.23 6.53 6.95
N HIS A 438 -10.96 6.08 6.97
CA HIS A 438 -10.03 6.13 5.83
C HIS A 438 -9.22 4.66 5.77
N SER A 439 -7.89 4.35 5.51
CA SER A 439 -6.90 3.17 5.20
C SER A 439 -6.52 1.76 5.85
N VAL A 440 -5.25 1.25 6.08
CA VAL A 440 -4.75 0.47 7.29
C VAL A 440 -3.16 0.18 7.46
N ALA A 441 -2.43 -0.06 8.64
CA ALA A 441 -1.28 -1.07 8.97
C ALA A 441 -0.98 -1.63 10.39
N LEU A 442 0.27 -1.92 10.96
CA LEU A 442 0.49 -2.87 12.16
C LEU A 442 1.77 -3.20 13.07
N GLY A 443 1.59 -3.52 14.40
CA GLY A 443 2.54 -4.10 15.47
C GLY A 443 2.09 -4.24 17.02
N ASP A 444 2.90 -4.05 18.12
CA ASP A 444 2.51 -4.45 19.56
C ASP A 444 2.32 -3.44 20.75
N PHE A 445 1.07 -3.04 21.05
CA PHE A 445 0.60 -2.02 22.05
C PHE A 445 0.96 -2.21 23.51
N ASN A 446 0.11 -3.01 24.14
CA ASN A 446 0.05 -3.29 25.55
C ASN A 446 1.08 -4.37 25.90
N ARG A 447 1.84 -4.82 24.90
CA ARG A 447 2.78 -5.94 24.92
C ARG A 447 2.11 -7.22 25.43
N ASP A 448 0.81 -7.41 25.13
CA ASP A 448 -0.04 -8.50 25.67
C ASP A 448 -0.12 -9.77 24.83
N GLY A 449 0.38 -9.77 23.59
CA GLY A 449 0.43 -10.96 22.74
C GLY A 449 -0.81 -11.18 21.84
N ASN A 450 -1.66 -10.17 21.64
CA ASN A 450 -2.77 -10.15 20.68
C ASN A 450 -2.61 -8.92 19.75
N VAL A 451 -2.23 -9.03 18.45
CA VAL A 451 -2.01 -7.84 17.60
C VAL A 451 -3.23 -6.98 17.74
N ASP A 452 -2.93 -5.74 17.98
CA ASP A 452 -3.88 -4.73 18.23
C ASP A 452 -4.63 -4.34 16.91
N ALA A 453 -5.34 -3.23 16.83
CA ALA A 453 -5.45 -2.48 15.58
C ALA A 453 -5.18 -0.98 15.91
N VAL A 454 -4.88 -0.05 15.02
CA VAL A 454 -5.01 1.39 15.30
C VAL A 454 -5.77 2.05 14.12
N THR A 455 -5.93 3.35 13.79
CA THR A 455 -6.76 3.81 12.62
C THR A 455 -6.84 5.29 12.18
N ALA A 456 -7.43 5.61 10.99
CA ALA A 456 -7.73 6.99 10.54
C ALA A 456 -9.22 7.55 10.09
N ASN A 457 -9.67 8.82 10.40
CA ASN A 457 -11.01 9.56 10.60
C ASN A 457 -11.37 11.05 10.08
N ASP A 458 -12.46 11.46 9.40
CA ASP A 458 -12.96 12.87 9.49
C ASP A 458 -13.75 13.09 10.79
N GLY A 459 -14.95 13.61 10.77
CA GLY A 459 -15.78 13.83 11.94
C GLY A 459 -15.37 14.94 12.91
N ALA A 460 -14.33 14.81 13.76
CA ALA A 460 -14.33 15.46 15.10
C ALA A 460 -13.05 16.00 15.84
N ASN A 461 -11.85 16.08 15.24
CA ASN A 461 -10.50 16.40 15.81
C ASN A 461 -9.69 15.46 16.83
N SER A 462 -9.59 14.13 16.71
CA SER A 462 -9.11 13.10 17.68
C SER A 462 -8.94 11.67 17.12
N ILE A 463 -8.22 10.79 17.84
CA ILE A 463 -7.74 9.44 17.46
C ILE A 463 -8.06 8.38 18.56
N SER A 464 -8.92 7.40 18.30
CA SER A 464 -9.59 6.39 19.20
C SER A 464 -8.87 5.10 19.73
N VAL A 465 -7.98 5.04 20.72
CA VAL A 465 -7.26 3.79 21.11
C VAL A 465 -8.24 2.70 21.50
N LEU A 466 -7.86 1.46 21.31
CA LEU A 466 -8.76 0.32 21.30
C LEU A 466 -7.81 -0.91 21.62
N LEU A 467 -8.25 -2.08 22.13
CA LEU A 467 -7.30 -3.21 22.49
C LEU A 467 -7.79 -4.66 22.24
N GLY A 468 -6.87 -5.59 21.93
CA GLY A 468 -6.99 -6.96 21.36
C GLY A 468 -7.66 -8.05 22.18
N THR A 469 -8.17 -9.13 21.57
CA THR A 469 -8.57 -10.34 22.34
C THR A 469 -7.95 -11.67 21.89
N GLY A 470 -7.17 -11.69 20.81
CA GLY A 470 -6.39 -12.85 20.38
C GLY A 470 -7.21 -14.00 19.81
N LYS A 471 -8.33 -13.68 19.16
CA LYS A 471 -9.38 -14.66 18.83
C LYS A 471 -10.03 -14.47 17.45
N GLY A 472 -9.72 -13.40 16.74
CA GLY A 472 -10.71 -12.77 15.87
C GLY A 472 -11.76 -12.02 16.69
N GLY A 473 -11.32 -11.18 17.64
CA GLY A 473 -12.23 -10.47 18.55
C GLY A 473 -11.65 -9.18 19.12
N PHE A 474 -12.36 -8.08 18.99
CA PHE A 474 -12.05 -6.71 19.46
C PHE A 474 -12.59 -6.42 20.88
N ARG A 475 -12.35 -5.18 21.36
CA ARG A 475 -12.95 -4.58 22.58
C ARG A 475 -13.77 -3.30 22.31
N THR A 476 -13.42 -2.15 22.91
CA THR A 476 -14.10 -0.83 22.79
C THR A 476 -13.06 0.31 22.81
N HIS A 477 -13.49 1.55 22.60
CA HIS A 477 -12.70 2.66 22.05
C HIS A 477 -12.36 3.83 22.99
N VAL A 478 -11.36 4.67 22.63
CA VAL A 478 -10.72 5.66 23.53
C VAL A 478 -10.05 6.84 22.77
N ASP A 479 -10.70 7.98 22.56
CA ASP A 479 -10.23 9.01 21.59
C ASP A 479 -9.29 10.10 22.16
N TYR A 480 -8.20 10.45 21.44
CA TYR A 480 -7.13 11.38 21.84
C TYR A 480 -7.00 12.56 20.85
N SER A 481 -7.12 13.81 21.30
CA SER A 481 -7.31 14.95 20.38
C SER A 481 -6.08 15.46 19.63
N THR A 482 -6.36 16.14 18.52
CA THR A 482 -5.46 16.65 17.47
C THR A 482 -5.70 18.14 17.14
N ALA A 483 -5.09 18.71 16.09
CA ALA A 483 -5.80 19.70 15.28
C ALA A 483 -6.83 19.10 14.31
N ARG A 484 -6.63 19.21 12.99
CA ARG A 484 -7.61 18.96 11.92
C ARG A 484 -7.10 19.43 10.54
N GLU A 485 -7.11 18.62 9.48
CA GLU A 485 -7.47 17.20 9.36
C GLU A 485 -6.39 16.33 8.66
N PRO A 486 -6.38 14.98 8.78
CA PRO A 486 -5.16 14.17 8.57
C PRO A 486 -5.26 12.82 7.85
N GLU A 487 -4.26 12.30 7.13
CA GLU A 487 -4.64 11.66 5.86
C GLU A 487 -4.26 10.22 5.51
N VAL A 488 -3.28 9.58 6.10
CA VAL A 488 -3.11 8.13 6.15
C VAL A 488 -2.84 7.88 7.63
N VAL A 489 -2.35 6.67 7.92
CA VAL A 489 -1.74 6.20 9.24
C VAL A 489 1.04 4.98 9.47
N LEU A 490 1.99 4.89 10.52
CA LEU A 490 3.24 3.99 10.63
C LEU A 490 3.91 3.70 11.99
N THR A 491 4.20 2.41 12.16
CA THR A 491 4.86 1.68 13.24
C THR A 491 6.36 1.94 13.31
N SER A 492 6.83 2.71 14.29
CA SER A 492 8.24 2.61 14.68
C SER A 492 8.57 3.08 16.09
N ASP A 493 9.52 2.43 16.76
CA ASP A 493 9.99 2.79 18.12
C ASP A 493 10.86 4.08 18.11
N VAL A 494 10.21 5.21 17.85
CA VAL A 494 10.78 6.53 17.57
C VAL A 494 11.54 7.12 18.76
N ASN A 495 11.12 6.84 19.99
CA ASN A 495 11.82 7.26 21.21
C ASN A 495 12.79 6.19 21.73
N ARG A 496 12.84 5.02 21.06
CA ARG A 496 13.68 3.85 21.36
C ARG A 496 13.51 3.25 22.76
N ASP A 497 12.31 3.27 23.35
CA ASP A 497 12.02 2.54 24.60
C ASP A 497 11.36 1.15 24.40
N GLY A 498 11.20 0.73 23.15
CA GLY A 498 10.72 -0.56 22.69
C GLY A 498 9.20 -0.63 22.55
N LYS A 499 8.49 0.50 22.66
CA LYS A 499 7.07 0.65 22.32
C LYS A 499 7.06 1.11 20.87
N THR A 500 6.25 0.51 20.01
CA THR A 500 6.28 0.90 18.59
C THR A 500 5.53 2.21 18.46
N ASP A 501 6.27 3.29 18.66
CA ASP A 501 5.82 4.65 18.50
C ASP A 501 5.34 4.94 17.05
N VAL A 502 4.90 6.16 16.72
CA VAL A 502 3.74 6.29 15.83
C VAL A 502 3.55 7.57 15.13
N ILE A 503 2.88 7.46 13.97
CA ILE A 503 3.02 8.63 13.18
C ILE A 503 2.25 8.73 11.91
N THR A 504 1.68 9.96 11.82
CA THR A 504 0.62 10.84 11.21
C THR A 504 0.95 11.82 10.14
N GLY A 505 -0.04 12.52 9.60
CA GLY A 505 0.12 13.85 8.99
C GLY A 505 -1.21 14.57 8.97
N ASN A 506 -1.19 15.87 9.20
CA ASN A 506 -2.36 16.75 9.10
C ASN A 506 -2.13 17.77 8.04
N ILE A 507 -3.18 18.25 7.39
CA ILE A 507 -3.25 19.41 6.50
C ILE A 507 -2.03 20.35 6.88
N ASN A 508 -0.94 20.37 6.07
CA ASN A 508 0.48 20.82 6.31
C ASN A 508 1.34 20.56 7.59
N SER A 509 1.01 19.79 8.64
CA SER A 509 1.75 19.84 9.94
C SER A 509 2.00 18.53 10.72
N ILE A 510 3.07 18.56 11.57
CA ILE A 510 3.75 17.34 12.08
C ILE A 510 3.32 16.73 13.37
N SER A 511 2.64 15.53 13.53
CA SER A 511 2.18 14.59 14.67
C SER A 511 2.80 13.18 15.39
N VAL A 512 3.66 13.08 16.50
CA VAL A 512 4.01 12.09 17.69
C VAL A 512 3.23 12.00 19.11
N LEU A 513 2.61 10.90 19.65
CA LEU A 513 1.86 10.90 20.99
C LEU A 513 2.55 10.16 22.19
N LEU A 514 3.80 9.69 22.08
CA LEU A 514 4.61 8.89 23.04
C LEU A 514 3.87 7.88 23.94
N ASN A 515 4.03 6.58 23.68
CA ASN A 515 3.33 5.54 24.43
C ASN A 515 3.75 5.41 25.90
N SER A 516 2.85 4.90 26.74
CA SER A 516 3.12 4.43 28.10
C SER A 516 3.15 2.89 28.29
N GLY A 517 2.74 2.11 27.29
CA GLY A 517 2.35 0.70 27.38
C GLY A 517 0.88 0.52 27.83
N SER A 518 0.09 1.59 27.74
CA SER A 518 -1.30 1.66 28.22
C SER A 518 -2.08 2.83 27.59
N GLY A 519 -1.75 3.21 26.36
CA GLY A 519 -2.18 4.47 25.76
C GLY A 519 -1.22 5.66 26.01
N PHE A 520 -1.66 6.89 25.74
CA PHE A 520 -0.75 7.95 25.28
C PHE A 520 -0.65 9.25 26.08
N SER A 521 0.30 10.09 25.65
CA SER A 521 0.60 11.43 26.13
C SER A 521 -0.27 12.55 25.50
N SER A 522 0.32 13.45 24.71
CA SER A 522 -0.30 14.51 23.91
C SER A 522 0.72 15.04 22.89
N HIS A 523 0.32 16.03 22.10
CA HIS A 523 0.97 16.34 20.85
C HIS A 523 2.01 17.53 20.89
N VAL A 524 3.23 17.35 20.31
CA VAL A 524 4.42 18.25 20.12
C VAL A 524 4.68 18.89 18.70
N ASP A 525 4.02 20.01 18.33
CA ASP A 525 3.95 20.64 16.96
C ASP A 525 5.25 21.07 16.20
N THR A 526 5.39 20.72 14.91
CA THR A 526 6.27 21.36 13.87
C THR A 526 5.57 21.32 12.47
N PRO A 527 6.00 22.03 11.39
CA PRO A 527 5.17 22.18 10.16
C PRO A 527 5.90 22.10 8.79
N LEU A 528 5.14 22.02 7.69
CA LEU A 528 5.58 22.10 6.29
C LEU A 528 5.36 23.48 5.67
N ALA A 529 5.70 23.56 4.38
CA ALA A 529 5.19 24.55 3.47
C ALA A 529 3.85 24.24 2.75
N ALA A 530 3.24 23.02 2.74
CA ALA A 530 1.95 22.79 2.03
C ALA A 530 1.04 21.59 2.47
N ASP A 531 -0.29 21.62 2.31
CA ASP A 531 -1.20 20.48 2.11
C ASP A 531 -0.50 19.37 1.31
N LEU A 532 -0.73 18.09 1.69
CA LEU A 532 -0.61 16.59 1.38
C LEU A 532 -0.77 15.74 0.04
N LEU A 533 0.24 15.10 -0.65
CA LEU A 533 0.17 13.84 -1.47
C LEU A 533 1.01 12.51 -1.12
N ALA A 534 1.74 12.19 0.01
CA ALA A 534 2.10 10.82 0.62
C ALA A 534 3.55 10.49 1.15
N MET A 535 3.87 9.24 1.60
CA MET A 535 4.74 8.87 2.77
C MET A 535 5.31 7.37 2.88
N GLY A 536 6.39 6.98 3.68
CA GLY A 536 7.01 5.56 3.89
C GLY A 536 8.30 5.32 4.80
N LEU A 537 8.37 4.38 5.79
CA LEU A 537 9.36 4.23 6.95
C LEU A 537 10.80 3.65 6.79
N GLY A 538 11.81 4.13 7.56
CA GLY A 538 13.02 3.36 7.95
C GLY A 538 14.15 4.03 8.81
N ASP A 539 15.23 3.28 9.15
CA ASP A 539 16.54 3.80 9.66
C ASP A 539 17.59 3.74 8.54
N PHE A 540 18.35 4.81 8.43
CA PHE A 540 18.24 5.55 7.19
C PHE A 540 19.46 6.47 7.07
N ASN A 541 19.56 7.51 7.90
CA ASN A 541 20.81 8.26 8.09
C ASN A 541 21.85 7.40 8.85
N ARG A 542 21.37 6.26 9.41
CA ARG A 542 22.11 5.22 10.13
C ARG A 542 22.71 5.67 11.46
N ASP A 543 22.16 6.72 12.08
CA ASP A 543 22.34 6.97 13.50
C ASP A 543 21.42 6.11 14.40
N GLY A 544 20.52 5.32 13.78
CA GLY A 544 19.65 4.38 14.44
C GLY A 544 18.36 5.02 14.96
N ASN A 545 18.10 6.31 14.68
CA ASN A 545 16.75 6.83 14.72
C ASN A 545 15.98 6.20 13.56
N VAL A 546 14.67 6.13 13.69
CA VAL A 546 13.83 6.02 12.49
C VAL A 546 13.84 7.42 11.85
N ASP A 547 13.64 7.58 10.53
CA ASP A 547 13.94 8.83 9.83
C ASP A 547 12.98 9.10 8.63
N VAL A 548 12.49 10.32 8.50
CA VAL A 548 11.15 10.66 8.01
C VAL A 548 11.26 11.04 6.43
N VAL A 549 10.26 10.83 5.52
CA VAL A 549 9.88 10.88 4.04
C VAL A 549 8.52 11.60 3.45
N VAL A 550 8.36 12.67 2.58
CA VAL A 550 6.98 13.02 1.90
C VAL A 550 6.93 13.63 0.50
N VAL A 551 5.75 13.57 -0.19
CA VAL A 551 5.24 14.29 -1.41
C VAL A 551 5.02 15.79 -1.21
N ASP A 552 4.96 16.69 -2.24
CA ASP A 552 4.57 18.15 -2.14
C ASP A 552 3.85 18.83 -3.31
N GLN A 553 3.07 19.90 -3.07
CA GLN A 553 2.23 20.54 -4.10
C GLN A 553 2.98 21.27 -5.22
N THR A 554 4.07 21.95 -4.87
CA THR A 554 5.08 22.58 -5.75
C THR A 554 5.95 21.58 -6.49
N SER A 555 5.75 20.34 -6.08
CA SER A 555 6.50 19.06 -6.25
C SER A 555 7.53 19.13 -5.12
N THR A 556 7.53 18.22 -4.10
CA THR A 556 8.70 17.69 -3.36
C THR A 556 8.52 16.50 -2.40
N VAL A 557 9.42 15.54 -2.57
CA VAL A 557 10.16 14.80 -1.51
C VAL A 557 10.44 15.63 -0.25
N ASN A 558 10.39 15.08 0.97
CA ASN A 558 10.77 15.70 2.25
C ASN A 558 11.62 14.74 3.11
N VAL A 559 12.78 15.22 3.57
CA VAL A 559 13.97 14.45 3.93
C VAL A 559 14.77 15.14 5.05
N LEU A 560 14.41 15.02 6.33
CA LEU A 560 14.71 16.09 7.31
C LEU A 560 15.84 15.75 8.39
N LEU A 561 15.74 15.43 9.72
CA LEU A 561 16.81 14.76 10.56
C LEU A 561 16.44 14.42 12.05
N GLY A 562 16.83 13.24 12.59
CA GLY A 562 16.22 12.63 13.79
C GLY A 562 16.82 12.77 15.19
N ASN A 563 15.92 13.00 16.16
CA ASN A 563 16.30 13.30 17.54
C ASN A 563 16.10 12.13 18.52
N GLY A 564 15.21 11.18 18.21
CA GLY A 564 15.06 9.96 19.00
C GLY A 564 14.36 10.12 20.34
N ASP A 565 13.56 11.16 20.49
CA ASP A 565 12.81 11.49 21.70
C ASP A 565 11.35 11.87 21.42
N GLY A 566 10.87 11.63 20.20
CA GLY A 566 9.62 12.22 19.72
C GLY A 566 9.75 13.70 19.36
N THR A 567 10.94 14.17 18.93
CA THR A 567 11.13 15.51 18.33
C THR A 567 11.91 15.47 17.01
N PHE A 568 11.82 16.58 16.27
CA PHE A 568 11.78 16.56 14.80
C PHE A 568 12.69 17.66 14.15
N THR A 569 13.54 17.36 13.13
CA THR A 569 14.58 18.25 12.51
C THR A 569 14.77 18.19 10.96
N ALA A 570 16.01 18.24 10.39
CA ALA A 570 16.32 18.92 9.10
C ALA A 570 17.56 18.53 8.20
N GLY A 571 17.40 18.33 6.86
CA GLY A 571 18.47 18.04 5.86
C GLY A 571 18.16 18.19 4.32
N GLN A 572 18.78 17.41 3.40
CA GLN A 572 19.07 17.76 1.96
C GLN A 572 17.96 17.64 0.89
N ALA A 573 18.06 18.56 -0.11
CA ALA A 573 17.15 18.87 -1.24
C ALA A 573 17.79 18.94 -2.67
N PHE A 574 17.14 18.52 -3.77
CA PHE A 574 17.36 18.97 -5.19
C PHE A 574 16.11 18.67 -6.08
N TYR A 575 16.14 17.94 -7.20
CA TYR A 575 14.96 17.86 -8.10
C TYR A 575 14.87 16.74 -9.18
N GLY A 576 13.70 16.47 -9.80
CA GLY A 576 13.57 15.47 -10.88
C GLY A 576 12.51 15.37 -12.04
N GLY A 577 11.33 16.03 -12.28
CA GLY A 577 10.64 15.81 -13.61
C GLY A 577 9.32 16.52 -14.25
N LYS A 578 8.16 15.88 -14.45
CA LYS A 578 6.75 16.24 -14.84
C LYS A 578 5.54 15.56 -13.98
N GLN A 579 5.15 16.09 -12.81
CA GLN A 579 4.17 15.76 -11.70
C GLN A 579 4.66 14.68 -10.63
N ALA A 580 4.53 14.79 -9.26
CA ALA A 580 5.15 13.85 -8.24
C ALA A 580 4.55 13.43 -6.82
N GLU A 581 4.48 12.11 -6.45
CA GLU A 581 3.48 11.30 -5.64
C GLU A 581 3.78 9.91 -4.96
N ALA A 582 4.51 8.87 -5.48
CA ALA A 582 4.43 7.45 -4.93
C ALA A 582 5.65 6.62 -4.44
N ILE A 583 5.57 5.37 -3.90
CA ILE A 583 6.70 4.62 -3.25
C ILE A 583 6.81 3.10 -2.89
N ALA A 584 7.96 2.59 -2.45
CA ALA A 584 8.03 1.78 -1.22
C ALA A 584 9.37 1.90 -0.48
N VAL A 585 9.49 1.44 0.79
CA VAL A 585 10.78 1.39 1.54
C VAL A 585 11.44 0.01 1.66
N GLY A 586 12.77 -0.10 1.49
CA GLY A 586 13.50 -1.33 1.81
C GLY A 586 14.97 -1.37 1.40
N ASP A 587 15.76 -2.29 1.98
CA ASP A 587 17.14 -2.58 1.54
C ASP A 587 17.09 -3.59 0.40
N VAL A 588 17.17 -3.00 -0.76
CA VAL A 588 17.09 -3.58 -2.08
C VAL A 588 18.44 -4.10 -2.59
N ASN A 589 19.54 -3.33 -2.46
CA ASN A 589 20.87 -3.72 -2.98
C ASN A 589 21.56 -4.75 -2.10
N SER A 590 21.05 -4.98 -0.89
CA SER A 590 21.74 -5.72 0.16
C SER A 590 23.08 -5.05 0.55
N ASP A 591 23.21 -3.73 0.37
CA ASP A 591 24.32 -2.91 0.89
C ASP A 591 24.02 -2.33 2.29
N GLY A 592 22.81 -2.63 2.80
CA GLY A 592 22.40 -2.44 4.20
C GLY A 592 21.79 -1.08 4.47
N LYS A 593 21.49 -0.31 3.43
CA LYS A 593 20.81 0.99 3.49
C LYS A 593 19.40 0.77 3.00
N LEU A 594 18.54 1.73 3.28
CA LEU A 594 17.30 1.84 2.56
C LEU A 594 17.52 2.81 1.39
N ASP A 595 16.66 2.65 0.40
CA ASP A 595 16.94 2.82 -1.01
C ASP A 595 15.58 2.63 -1.69
N LEU A 596 15.23 3.41 -2.69
CA LEU A 596 13.97 3.17 -3.40
C LEU A 596 13.82 3.93 -4.71
N ALA A 597 12.78 3.86 -5.53
CA ALA A 597 11.48 3.21 -5.56
C ALA A 597 10.29 4.19 -5.40
N VAL A 598 9.72 4.88 -6.43
CA VAL A 598 8.65 5.95 -6.34
C VAL A 598 7.76 6.30 -7.57
N GLY A 599 6.41 6.35 -7.61
CA GLY A 599 5.67 7.51 -8.22
C GLY A 599 4.98 7.84 -9.65
N HIS A 600 5.39 7.64 -10.93
CA HIS A 600 4.74 8.42 -12.01
C HIS A 600 3.29 8.07 -12.30
N THR A 601 2.53 9.16 -12.36
CA THR A 601 1.20 9.31 -12.92
C THR A 601 1.09 10.43 -14.00
N GLN A 602 2.21 10.78 -14.64
CA GLN A 602 2.20 11.07 -16.08
C GLN A 602 3.29 10.26 -16.76
N GLY A 603 2.97 9.66 -17.90
CA GLY A 603 3.98 9.05 -18.74
C GLY A 603 4.32 7.61 -18.48
N SER A 604 3.76 6.97 -17.47
CA SER A 604 3.65 5.51 -17.33
C SER A 604 4.78 4.79 -16.63
N SER A 605 5.29 5.30 -15.51
CA SER A 605 6.48 4.74 -14.88
C SER A 605 6.60 5.25 -13.43
N VAL A 606 7.77 5.23 -12.80
CA VAL A 606 8.11 5.54 -11.38
C VAL A 606 9.49 6.25 -11.32
N THR A 607 10.22 6.31 -10.21
CA THR A 607 11.41 7.11 -9.95
C THR A 607 12.20 6.68 -8.73
N ILE A 608 13.52 6.66 -8.88
CA ILE A 608 14.33 5.56 -8.39
C ILE A 608 15.73 6.05 -8.15
N TRP A 609 16.30 5.72 -7.02
CA TRP A 609 17.48 6.29 -6.44
C TRP A 609 18.06 5.32 -5.38
N GLN A 610 19.29 5.58 -4.90
CA GLN A 610 20.05 4.63 -4.07
C GLN A 610 19.97 4.93 -2.58
N GLY A 611 20.55 4.09 -1.75
CA GLY A 611 21.01 4.44 -0.44
C GLY A 611 22.41 5.06 -0.51
N ASN A 612 22.67 6.08 0.31
CA ASN A 612 24.02 6.50 0.73
C ASN A 612 24.20 6.26 2.23
N GLY A 613 23.11 6.41 3.00
CA GLY A 613 23.01 6.04 4.40
C GLY A 613 23.73 7.02 5.32
N ASP A 614 23.60 8.32 5.03
CA ASP A 614 24.39 9.38 5.66
C ASP A 614 23.73 10.78 5.73
N GLY A 615 22.68 10.99 4.95
CA GLY A 615 22.15 12.31 4.68
C GLY A 615 22.57 13.02 3.39
N THR A 616 22.83 12.26 2.32
CA THR A 616 22.98 12.76 0.94
C THR A 616 22.45 11.80 -0.14
N PHE A 617 22.44 12.23 -1.41
CA PHE A 617 21.32 11.88 -2.30
C PHE A 617 21.61 11.69 -3.83
N THR A 618 21.15 10.56 -4.44
CA THR A 618 21.54 10.07 -5.81
C THR A 618 20.64 9.01 -6.59
N LYS A 619 20.07 9.32 -7.81
CA LYS A 619 19.04 8.59 -8.68
C LYS A 619 19.45 7.39 -9.54
N GLY A 620 18.89 6.22 -9.27
CA GLY A 620 18.81 5.07 -10.15
C GLY A 620 17.93 5.31 -11.33
N ALA A 621 17.40 4.22 -11.86
CA ALA A 621 16.60 4.34 -13.04
C ALA A 621 15.50 3.33 -13.13
N GLY A 622 15.18 2.71 -14.26
CA GLY A 622 13.78 2.65 -14.59
C GLY A 622 13.05 1.42 -15.05
N LEU A 623 11.75 1.62 -15.14
CA LEU A 623 10.81 0.78 -15.80
C LEU A 623 9.77 1.63 -16.53
N SER A 624 8.60 1.08 -16.78
CA SER A 624 7.38 1.73 -17.21
C SER A 624 6.39 0.62 -17.32
N ALA A 625 5.11 0.89 -17.23
CA ALA A 625 4.14 -0.16 -17.52
C ALA A 625 2.97 0.29 -18.41
N GLY A 626 2.90 1.52 -18.96
CA GLY A 626 1.64 2.17 -19.45
C GLY A 626 0.96 3.33 -18.63
N ASN A 627 0.07 4.04 -19.25
CA ASN A 627 -0.68 5.18 -18.75
C ASN A 627 -1.61 5.10 -17.44
N ASN A 628 -1.22 4.83 -16.15
CA ASN A 628 -1.93 4.97 -14.80
C ASN A 628 -1.12 5.23 -13.48
N PRO A 629 -0.66 4.41 -12.44
CA PRO A 629 -1.11 3.37 -11.34
C PRO A 629 -1.32 3.27 -9.67
N THR A 630 -2.35 3.42 -8.82
CA THR A 630 -2.29 3.78 -7.35
C THR A 630 -1.06 3.60 -6.44
N GLN A 631 -1.01 2.62 -5.52
CA GLN A 631 -0.17 2.67 -4.30
C GLN A 631 0.57 1.29 -4.02
N LEU A 632 1.63 1.25 -3.19
CA LEU A 632 2.91 0.55 -3.55
C LEU A 632 3.94 0.04 -2.44
N PHE A 633 4.81 -1.02 -2.64
CA PHE A 633 5.58 -1.77 -1.54
C PHE A 633 6.89 -2.57 -1.85
N ILE A 634 7.83 -2.69 -0.88
CA ILE A 634 9.04 -3.56 -0.94
C ILE A 634 8.93 -4.82 -0.07
N ALA A 635 9.34 -5.98 -0.58
CA ALA A 635 9.98 -7.05 0.19
C ALA A 635 10.75 -8.01 -0.74
N ASP A 636 11.27 -9.15 -0.25
CA ASP A 636 11.67 -10.28 -1.09
C ASP A 636 10.46 -11.20 -1.21
N PHE A 637 9.72 -11.06 -2.29
CA PHE A 637 8.55 -11.87 -2.57
C PHE A 637 8.94 -13.18 -3.28
N THR A 638 10.16 -13.27 -3.84
CA THR A 638 10.74 -14.52 -4.37
C THR A 638 11.12 -15.53 -3.30
N GLY A 639 11.52 -15.10 -2.11
CA GLY A 639 12.21 -15.99 -1.17
C GLY A 639 13.56 -16.57 -1.66
N ASP A 640 14.15 -16.04 -2.74
CA ASP A 640 15.53 -16.31 -3.19
C ASP A 640 16.56 -15.40 -2.50
N GLY A 641 16.10 -14.38 -1.76
CA GLY A 641 16.85 -13.68 -0.72
C GLY A 641 17.17 -12.22 -0.99
N LYS A 642 16.54 -11.56 -1.97
CA LYS A 642 16.72 -10.11 -2.25
C LYS A 642 15.44 -9.51 -2.90
N MET A 643 15.29 -8.18 -3.05
CA MET A 643 13.97 -7.48 -3.02
C MET A 643 13.17 -7.29 -4.34
N ASP A 644 11.89 -6.86 -4.24
CA ASP A 644 10.73 -6.93 -5.17
C ASP A 644 9.57 -5.88 -4.80
N VAL A 645 8.61 -5.40 -5.67
CA VAL A 645 8.35 -3.92 -6.05
C VAL A 645 6.92 -3.26 -6.30
N ILE A 646 5.99 -3.22 -5.37
CA ILE A 646 4.50 -3.25 -5.51
C ILE A 646 3.74 -1.92 -5.87
N SER A 647 2.45 -1.87 -6.29
CA SER A 647 1.88 -0.80 -7.16
C SER A 647 0.35 -0.72 -7.44
N LEU A 648 -0.26 0.22 -8.25
CA LEU A 648 -1.60 0.06 -8.94
C LEU A 648 -2.19 0.72 -10.38
N ALA A 649 -1.89 0.49 -11.73
CA ALA A 649 -2.42 1.06 -13.10
C ALA A 649 -3.14 0.45 -14.42
N GLY A 650 -3.31 1.21 -15.50
CA GLY A 650 -3.73 0.93 -16.90
C GLY A 650 -3.37 -0.38 -17.63
N SER A 651 -3.92 -0.75 -18.81
CA SER A 651 -3.37 -1.72 -19.80
C SER A 651 -3.94 -1.65 -21.28
N SER A 652 -4.59 -0.59 -21.79
CA SER A 652 -5.79 -0.70 -22.69
C SER A 652 -5.65 -1.15 -24.14
N GLN A 653 -6.11 -2.36 -24.39
CA GLN A 653 -6.88 -2.71 -25.58
C GLN A 653 -8.28 -2.08 -25.42
N GLY A 654 -9.12 -2.13 -26.46
CA GLY A 654 -10.54 -1.77 -26.34
C GLY A 654 -10.89 -0.35 -26.76
N GLY A 655 -10.55 0.66 -25.95
CA GLY A 655 -10.98 2.05 -26.16
C GLY A 655 -12.41 2.34 -25.67
N PHE A 656 -12.81 1.68 -24.59
CA PHE A 656 -13.91 2.09 -23.71
C PHE A 656 -13.33 2.53 -22.35
N ILE A 657 -14.21 2.81 -21.37
CA ILE A 657 -13.92 3.58 -20.13
C ILE A 657 -13.10 2.82 -19.09
N ASP A 658 -12.56 3.54 -18.10
CA ASP A 658 -11.34 3.18 -17.38
C ASP A 658 -11.43 2.94 -15.86
N PHE A 659 -10.68 2.00 -15.24
CA PHE A 659 -11.05 0.57 -15.03
C PHE A 659 -9.79 -0.30 -15.10
N ALA A 660 -9.38 -1.13 -14.14
CA ALA A 660 -7.97 -1.04 -13.77
C ALA A 660 -6.95 -2.31 -13.65
N SER A 661 -5.70 -2.37 -14.22
CA SER A 661 -4.60 -3.44 -14.25
C SER A 661 -4.00 -4.24 -12.99
N VAL A 662 -2.68 -4.64 -12.84
CA VAL A 662 -1.74 -5.17 -11.71
C VAL A 662 -0.18 -5.35 -11.93
N TYR A 663 0.57 -4.74 -12.81
CA TYR A 663 2.01 -4.95 -13.03
C TYR A 663 3.13 -5.03 -11.91
N LEU A 664 4.08 -5.99 -12.09
CA LEU A 664 5.31 -6.50 -11.34
C LEU A 664 6.66 -6.80 -12.08
N PHE A 665 7.91 -6.72 -11.58
CA PHE A 665 9.06 -7.17 -12.41
C PHE A 665 10.32 -7.79 -11.75
N PRO A 666 11.17 -8.58 -12.44
CA PRO A 666 12.09 -9.55 -11.78
C PRO A 666 13.52 -9.22 -11.25
N GLY A 667 13.87 -9.67 -10.06
CA GLY A 667 15.18 -9.72 -9.38
C GLY A 667 16.53 -10.24 -10.00
N ASN A 668 17.71 -9.87 -9.42
CA ASN A 668 19.14 -10.31 -9.60
C ASN A 668 20.26 -9.93 -8.50
N GLY A 669 20.74 -8.68 -8.21
CA GLY A 669 21.73 -8.31 -7.12
C GLY A 669 22.96 -7.33 -7.33
N LYS A 670 22.90 -5.98 -7.63
CA LYS A 670 24.03 -4.95 -7.73
C LYS A 670 23.67 -3.41 -7.96
N GLY A 671 22.87 -2.97 -8.96
CA GLY A 671 22.18 -1.65 -9.09
C GLY A 671 21.22 -1.27 -10.30
N THR A 672 20.20 -2.05 -10.73
CA THR A 672 19.34 -1.94 -11.96
C THR A 672 18.20 -2.96 -12.05
N PHE A 673 17.24 -2.83 -13.01
CA PHE A 673 16.02 -3.67 -13.15
C PHE A 673 15.73 -4.35 -14.51
N GLN A 674 14.53 -4.94 -14.67
CA GLN A 674 14.06 -5.51 -15.92
C GLN A 674 12.56 -5.23 -16.28
N PRO A 675 12.19 -5.13 -17.59
CA PRO A 675 10.88 -5.48 -18.31
C PRO A 675 10.11 -7.02 -18.55
N GLY A 676 8.91 -6.34 -18.79
CA GLY A 676 7.61 -6.39 -18.07
C GLY A 676 6.43 -7.14 -18.71
N GLN A 677 5.66 -7.82 -17.85
CA GLN A 677 4.58 -8.82 -18.00
C GLN A 677 3.06 -8.41 -17.92
N LEU A 678 2.19 -9.26 -17.36
CA LEU A 678 0.75 -9.04 -17.21
C LEU A 678 0.16 -10.07 -16.18
N TYR A 679 -0.97 -9.88 -15.45
CA TYR A 679 -1.80 -10.82 -14.63
C TYR A 679 -3.06 -10.09 -14.05
N ASP A 680 -4.31 -10.47 -14.25
CA ASP A 680 -5.54 -9.62 -14.27
C ASP A 680 -6.64 -9.65 -13.18
N SER A 681 -7.53 -8.67 -13.16
CA SER A 681 -8.64 -8.56 -12.26
C SER A 681 -9.96 -8.00 -12.82
N SER A 682 -10.08 -6.94 -13.67
CA SER A 682 -11.32 -6.31 -14.30
C SER A 682 -12.39 -5.17 -13.73
N GLY A 683 -12.51 -3.91 -13.07
CA GLY A 683 -12.01 -2.48 -12.63
C GLY A 683 -11.53 -1.93 -11.18
N SER A 684 -10.47 -1.05 -10.99
CA SER A 684 -9.61 -0.76 -9.72
C SER A 684 -9.10 0.63 -9.24
N THR A 685 -8.41 0.61 -8.05
CA THR A 685 -7.76 1.78 -7.38
C THR A 685 -6.70 1.70 -6.19
N ALA A 686 -6.14 0.58 -5.64
CA ALA A 686 -4.73 0.50 -5.03
C ALA A 686 -4.21 -0.95 -4.69
N ALA A 687 -2.98 -1.26 -4.21
CA ALA A 687 -2.44 -2.65 -3.92
C ALA A 687 -1.62 -2.89 -2.60
N VAL A 688 -1.28 -4.12 -2.11
CA VAL A 688 -0.40 -4.39 -0.87
C VAL A 688 -0.01 -5.73 -0.15
N VAL A 689 1.22 -5.76 0.37
CA VAL A 689 2.05 -6.85 0.99
C VAL A 689 1.65 -7.72 2.21
N GLY A 690 2.06 -9.00 2.13
CA GLY A 690 2.76 -9.74 3.21
C GLY A 690 2.41 -11.25 3.27
N ASP A 691 3.22 -12.14 3.87
CA ASP A 691 2.94 -13.59 4.05
C ASP A 691 1.50 -14.02 4.50
N PHE A 692 0.55 -14.19 3.57
CA PHE A 692 -0.88 -14.44 3.83
C PHE A 692 -1.23 -15.93 3.93
N ASN A 693 -0.30 -16.89 3.78
CA ASN A 693 -0.54 -18.25 4.31
C ASN A 693 0.51 -18.93 5.16
N ASN A 694 1.67 -18.35 5.30
CA ASN A 694 2.81 -18.93 5.99
C ASN A 694 3.17 -20.31 5.45
N ASP A 695 3.21 -20.41 4.12
CA ASP A 695 4.21 -21.21 3.43
C ASP A 695 5.60 -20.59 3.65
N GLY A 696 5.67 -19.26 3.72
CA GLY A 696 6.82 -18.43 4.09
C GLY A 696 7.38 -17.56 2.96
N LEU A 697 6.60 -17.32 1.90
CA LEU A 697 6.89 -16.30 0.88
C LEU A 697 6.14 -15.00 1.23
N LEU A 698 6.42 -13.90 0.52
CA LEU A 698 5.91 -12.56 0.88
C LEU A 698 5.15 -11.96 -0.32
N ASP A 699 4.13 -11.13 -0.05
CA ASP A 699 2.96 -11.14 -0.93
C ASP A 699 2.33 -9.73 -1.24
N ILE A 700 0.99 -9.60 -1.42
CA ILE A 700 0.21 -8.40 -1.85
C ILE A 700 -1.40 -8.34 -1.79
N ALA A 701 -2.14 -7.22 -2.03
CA ALA A 701 -3.63 -7.26 -2.14
C ALA A 701 -4.40 -6.04 -2.74
N THR A 702 -5.70 -6.10 -3.13
CA THR A 702 -6.48 -5.08 -3.95
C THR A 702 -8.01 -4.71 -3.85
N SER A 703 -8.52 -3.67 -4.57
CA SER A 703 -9.95 -3.21 -4.56
C SER A 703 -10.58 -2.73 -5.90
N GLY A 704 -11.74 -3.29 -6.29
CA GLY A 704 -12.47 -3.03 -7.56
C GLY A 704 -13.96 -3.52 -7.57
N LEU A 705 -14.66 -3.76 -8.70
CA LEU A 705 -16.11 -3.37 -8.87
C LEU A 705 -17.27 -4.08 -9.86
N ASP A 706 -17.35 -5.24 -10.63
CA ASP A 706 -18.04 -5.93 -11.94
C ASP A 706 -18.49 -5.31 -13.38
N ASP A 707 -18.50 -5.98 -14.59
CA ASP A 707 -18.66 -5.35 -16.00
C ASP A 707 -20.07 -5.03 -16.39
N TYR A 708 -20.98 -5.80 -15.80
CA TYR A 708 -22.36 -5.37 -15.78
C TYR A 708 -22.49 -4.11 -14.89
N ASN A 709 -21.36 -3.52 -14.52
CA ASN A 709 -21.12 -2.46 -13.60
C ASN A 709 -21.55 -3.02 -12.19
N THR A 710 -20.82 -3.96 -11.50
CA THR A 710 -21.23 -4.67 -10.22
C THR A 710 -20.22 -5.03 -8.98
N PRO A 711 -19.99 -4.22 -7.88
CA PRO A 711 -18.96 -4.00 -6.80
C PRO A 711 -18.23 -5.04 -5.98
N VAL A 712 -16.92 -4.83 -5.70
CA VAL A 712 -15.99 -5.93 -5.33
C VAL A 712 -14.66 -5.62 -4.49
N ALA A 713 -13.54 -6.42 -4.52
CA ALA A 713 -12.60 -6.77 -3.39
C ALA A 713 -11.38 -7.82 -3.61
N ALA A 714 -10.07 -7.72 -3.19
CA ALA A 714 -8.90 -8.65 -3.55
C ALA A 714 -7.47 -8.92 -2.82
N VAL A 715 -6.63 -9.97 -3.18
CA VAL A 715 -5.42 -10.75 -2.57
C VAL A 715 -4.97 -12.12 -3.35
N LEU A 716 -3.74 -12.42 -3.85
CA LEU A 716 -3.39 -13.55 -4.79
C LEU A 716 -3.14 -15.00 -4.34
N LEU A 717 -2.75 -15.37 -3.13
CA LEU A 717 -2.01 -16.62 -2.78
C LEU A 717 -0.47 -16.56 -3.21
N ASN A 718 0.53 -17.44 -2.82
CA ASN A 718 2.02 -17.47 -3.18
C ASN A 718 2.76 -18.83 -3.39
N THR A 719 3.52 -19.05 -4.50
CA THR A 719 3.93 -20.40 -4.99
C THR A 719 5.30 -20.96 -4.72
N GLY A 720 6.32 -20.15 -4.92
CA GLY A 720 7.66 -20.61 -5.21
C GLY A 720 7.86 -21.64 -6.36
N VAL A 721 9.11 -21.80 -6.80
CA VAL A 721 9.43 -22.64 -7.96
C VAL A 721 9.43 -24.08 -7.51
N LYS A 722 8.82 -24.94 -8.31
CA LYS A 722 8.78 -26.38 -8.08
C LYS A 722 9.33 -27.13 -9.30
#